data_AF-A0A1R2CTJ4-F1
#
_entry.id   AF-A0A1R2CTJ4-F1
#
_cell.length_a   1.000
_cell.length_b   1.000
_cell.length_c   1.000
_cell.angle_alpha   90.00
_cell.angle_beta   90.00
_cell.angle_gamma   90.00
#
_symmetry.space_group_name_H-M   'P 1'
#
loop_
_entity.id
_entity.type
_entity.pdbx_description
1 polymer ?
#
loop_
_entity_poly.entity_id
_entity_poly.type
_entity_poly.pdbx_seq_one_letter_code
_entity_poly.pdbx_strand_id
1 'polypeptide(L)'
;MEDKKLYDLKLEVKEIAGITCPSLQCQLEVLDNREIVKCKNPIFLGGLEITPSCQLCLNVINGERLLGLLKISFGTLFTESLQGKFDKWFKLKSEEFTNLRVKISAMISKTEKPKMKSSTPVRKSSKASVKDPKCPFLETLATGKCMNTEPLDALWRGRDANSDNCIKISIEPDSPTRLDTESAEITAEKLEKMNFDQLQHMPGSQLKQALKTLCEEAKHSELISLNLAVKKMELNTRVQERRLLEKEAQDEMNKIKASWVVVADQYSEINEKRSILNCNLIDQREVSKKLEDEIGQLKGSLGDLVRENMLFKTQRLQFEDCALAKKDLENLLKHSQEKKSILIEQIAKGRSEIDQSKAKTAKEIEVIKKDVEGIKAKIAFVEEENKKAQEENAERKLQINNLRAKLSNPSNLKLQVKTQYEIFKNESRNRDSLSSELKALHNSLHISNQEILKSNLELLSNSKILAGKLAVSEQCLESEENSIEDLQKRTFEALNKKVYYEQMCCIRADVTQVVEDLSKLNSFHSDCRNILLSDLDAASKILMEESLKVYVQAEKLDQIIDAVDKKEEELEGLKNTMGEVKKRQPPYVPVKDDPVDIALAEYLNAKEVQVPIKFIRQEGGNYTFGTKKVYIKFENNRLLVKVGGGFTSIDEFLSIYTLIEQEKADSSPKANAGLMSLAKFSKDASPGAAAQKFIGAIDGLGKSSKKS
;
A
#
# COMPACT_ATOMS: atom_id res chain seq x y z
N MET A 1 32.21 -11.89 6.95
CA MET A 1 30.89 -12.53 6.83
C MET A 1 30.19 -11.84 5.67
N GLU A 2 29.88 -12.56 4.58
CA GLU A 2 29.16 -11.98 3.46
C GLU A 2 27.72 -11.67 3.89
N ASP A 3 27.26 -10.44 3.65
CA ASP A 3 25.90 -10.02 4.00
C ASP A 3 24.88 -10.92 3.30
N LYS A 4 24.20 -11.76 4.09
CA LYS A 4 23.07 -12.59 3.64
C LYS A 4 21.97 -11.68 3.09
N LYS A 5 21.77 -11.72 1.77
CA LYS A 5 20.72 -10.97 1.08
C LYS A 5 19.46 -11.83 1.02
N LEU A 6 18.34 -11.27 1.46
CA LEU A 6 17.02 -11.88 1.32
C LEU A 6 16.40 -11.51 -0.02
N TYR A 7 15.72 -12.48 -0.64
CA TYR A 7 15.06 -12.32 -1.94
C TYR A 7 13.60 -12.77 -1.86
N ASP A 8 12.75 -12.09 -2.62
CA ASP A 8 11.37 -12.50 -2.87
C ASP A 8 11.29 -13.14 -4.26
N LEU A 9 10.78 -14.36 -4.31
CA LEU A 9 10.69 -15.19 -5.49
C LEU A 9 9.23 -15.42 -5.86
N LYS A 10 8.84 -14.99 -7.05
CA LYS A 10 7.55 -15.31 -7.67
C LYS A 10 7.75 -16.35 -8.76
N LEU A 11 7.11 -17.51 -8.65
CA LEU A 11 7.22 -18.62 -9.59
C LEU A 11 5.86 -19.00 -10.16
N GLU A 12 5.77 -19.20 -11.47
CA GLU A 12 4.52 -19.58 -12.15
C GLU A 12 4.81 -20.62 -13.23
N VAL A 13 4.11 -21.76 -13.18
CA VAL A 13 4.10 -22.75 -14.25
C VAL A 13 3.03 -22.38 -15.26
N LYS A 14 3.43 -21.80 -16.40
CA LYS A 14 2.48 -21.27 -17.40
C LYS A 14 1.82 -22.37 -18.22
N GLU A 15 2.62 -23.33 -18.66
CA GLU A 15 2.18 -24.33 -19.64
C GLU A 15 3.02 -25.61 -19.52
N ILE A 16 2.40 -26.76 -19.73
CA ILE A 16 3.06 -28.07 -19.84
C ILE A 16 2.70 -28.63 -21.22
N ALA A 17 3.71 -28.97 -22.01
CA ALA A 17 3.57 -29.56 -23.32
C ALA A 17 4.12 -30.99 -23.34
N GLY A 18 3.57 -31.84 -24.21
CA GLY A 18 4.02 -33.22 -24.38
C GLY A 18 3.23 -34.27 -23.59
N ILE A 19 2.16 -33.87 -22.89
CA ILE A 19 1.24 -34.79 -22.22
C ILE A 19 -0.19 -34.26 -22.27
N THR A 20 -1.17 -35.14 -22.53
CA THR A 20 -2.61 -34.83 -22.50
C THR A 20 -3.21 -35.45 -21.25
N CYS A 21 -3.12 -34.75 -20.11
CA CYS A 21 -3.74 -35.22 -18.87
C CYS A 21 -4.50 -34.07 -18.17
N PRO A 22 -5.77 -34.26 -17.78
CA PRO A 22 -6.60 -33.17 -17.26
C PRO A 22 -6.26 -32.71 -15.84
N SER A 23 -5.52 -33.52 -15.07
CA SER A 23 -5.25 -33.32 -13.64
C SER A 23 -3.75 -33.20 -13.30
N LEU A 24 -3.00 -32.43 -14.08
CA LEU A 24 -1.58 -32.21 -13.81
C LEU A 24 -1.39 -31.28 -12.62
N GLN A 25 -0.55 -31.71 -11.67
CA GLN A 25 -0.05 -30.89 -10.57
C GLN A 25 1.48 -30.78 -10.68
N CYS A 26 2.02 -29.64 -10.28
CA CYS A 26 3.46 -29.42 -10.21
C CYS A 26 3.87 -29.26 -8.76
N GLN A 27 4.68 -30.16 -8.24
CA GLN A 27 5.32 -29.99 -6.94
C GLN A 27 6.64 -29.25 -7.15
N LEU A 28 6.74 -28.06 -6.55
CA LEU A 28 7.90 -27.18 -6.59
C LEU A 28 8.62 -27.23 -5.25
N GLU A 29 9.93 -27.44 -5.29
CA GLU A 29 10.80 -27.49 -4.12
C GLU A 29 11.94 -26.48 -4.32
N VAL A 30 12.01 -25.51 -3.41
CA VAL A 30 13.04 -24.47 -3.35
C VAL A 30 13.56 -24.42 -1.91
N LEU A 31 14.83 -24.80 -1.72
CA LEU A 31 15.39 -25.01 -0.37
C LEU A 31 14.52 -26.01 0.41
N ASP A 32 14.04 -25.64 1.59
CA ASP A 32 13.19 -26.47 2.45
C ASP A 32 11.67 -26.27 2.18
N ASN A 33 11.31 -25.37 1.25
CA ASN A 33 9.92 -25.08 0.93
C ASN A 33 9.43 -25.97 -0.21
N ARG A 34 8.42 -26.80 0.09
CA ARG A 34 7.71 -27.64 -0.88
C ARG A 34 6.28 -27.16 -1.05
N GLU A 35 5.89 -26.81 -2.27
CA GLU A 35 4.52 -26.40 -2.59
C GLU A 35 3.97 -27.16 -3.80
N ILE A 36 2.68 -27.45 -3.79
CA ILE A 36 1.96 -28.06 -4.92
C ILE A 36 1.17 -26.98 -5.64
N VAL A 37 1.45 -26.83 -6.94
CA VAL A 37 0.94 -25.74 -7.78
C VAL A 37 0.17 -26.29 -8.95
N LYS A 38 -0.97 -25.68 -9.23
CA LYS A 38 -1.71 -25.91 -10.47
C LYS A 38 -1.16 -24.98 -11.56
N CYS A 39 -1.12 -25.44 -12.80
CA CYS A 39 -0.71 -24.59 -13.94
C CYS A 39 -1.49 -23.27 -13.93
N LYS A 40 -0.79 -22.16 -14.21
CA LYS A 40 -1.28 -20.76 -14.22
C LYS A 40 -1.57 -20.14 -12.85
N ASN A 41 -1.22 -20.79 -11.74
CA ASN A 41 -1.24 -20.17 -10.42
C ASN A 41 0.19 -19.77 -9.99
N PRO A 42 0.48 -18.49 -9.75
CA PRO A 42 1.78 -18.07 -9.25
C PRO A 42 1.93 -18.35 -7.74
N ILE A 43 3.09 -18.86 -7.33
CA ILE A 43 3.55 -18.90 -5.95
C ILE A 43 4.37 -17.65 -5.64
N PHE A 44 4.28 -17.17 -4.40
CA PHE A 44 5.17 -16.16 -3.84
C PHE A 44 5.90 -16.72 -2.63
N LEU A 45 7.22 -16.82 -2.71
CA LEU A 45 8.11 -17.19 -1.61
C LEU A 45 8.93 -15.96 -1.21
N GLY A 46 8.58 -15.33 -0.10
CA GLY A 46 9.27 -14.14 0.41
C GLY A 46 10.41 -14.48 1.37
N GLY A 47 11.42 -13.61 1.44
CA GLY A 47 12.46 -13.69 2.47
C GLY A 47 13.39 -14.90 2.38
N LEU A 48 13.69 -15.40 1.17
CA LEU A 48 14.57 -16.55 0.96
C LEU A 48 16.05 -16.13 0.90
N GLU A 49 16.91 -16.90 1.56
CA GLU A 49 18.38 -16.80 1.41
C GLU A 49 18.84 -17.59 0.17
N ILE A 50 18.67 -16.99 -1.02
CA ILE A 50 19.00 -17.63 -2.30
C ILE A 50 20.45 -17.31 -2.69
N THR A 51 21.23 -18.34 -3.01
CA THR A 51 22.54 -18.24 -3.66
C THR A 51 22.46 -18.77 -5.10
N PRO A 52 23.42 -18.42 -6.00
CA PRO A 52 23.40 -18.93 -7.38
C PRO A 52 23.48 -20.46 -7.49
N SER A 53 24.00 -21.13 -6.45
CA SER A 53 24.10 -22.60 -6.36
C SER A 53 22.82 -23.27 -5.86
N CYS A 54 21.85 -22.52 -5.30
CA CYS A 54 20.54 -23.06 -4.95
C CYS A 54 19.86 -23.68 -6.17
N GLN A 55 19.10 -24.76 -5.96
CA GLN A 55 18.40 -25.47 -7.03
C GLN A 55 16.89 -25.32 -6.87
N LEU A 56 16.22 -25.12 -8.00
CA LEU A 56 14.78 -25.27 -8.18
C LEU A 56 14.52 -26.69 -8.68
N CYS A 57 13.79 -27.46 -7.88
CA CYS A 57 13.30 -28.79 -8.24
C CYS A 57 11.81 -28.68 -8.60
N LEU A 58 11.43 -29.09 -9.81
CA LEU A 58 10.04 -29.14 -10.25
C LEU A 58 9.70 -30.57 -10.67
N ASN A 59 8.71 -31.14 -9.99
CA ASN A 59 8.14 -32.46 -10.27
C ASN A 59 6.77 -32.27 -10.91
N VAL A 60 6.56 -32.80 -12.11
CA VAL A 60 5.21 -32.89 -12.71
C VAL A 60 4.61 -34.23 -12.27
N ILE A 61 3.51 -34.18 -11.54
CA ILE A 61 2.82 -35.35 -10.99
C ILE A 61 1.38 -35.42 -11.51
N ASN A 62 0.87 -36.65 -11.63
CA ASN A 62 -0.54 -36.92 -11.91
C ASN A 62 -1.03 -38.00 -10.94
N GLY A 63 -1.78 -37.59 -9.91
CA GLY A 63 -2.03 -38.42 -8.74
C GLY A 63 -0.73 -38.69 -7.99
N GLU A 64 -0.43 -39.96 -7.74
CA GLU A 64 0.81 -40.39 -7.06
C GLU A 64 1.98 -40.67 -8.03
N ARG A 65 1.74 -40.61 -9.34
CA ARG A 65 2.74 -40.93 -10.36
C ARG A 65 3.57 -39.70 -10.75
N LEU A 66 4.89 -39.83 -10.65
CA LEU A 66 5.85 -38.83 -11.14
C LEU A 66 5.99 -38.95 -12.66
N LEU A 67 5.57 -37.93 -13.39
CA LEU A 67 5.64 -37.90 -14.85
C LEU A 67 6.94 -37.31 -15.37
N GLY A 68 7.57 -36.40 -14.64
CA GLY A 68 8.85 -35.83 -15.01
C GLY A 68 9.47 -34.91 -13.96
N LEU A 69 10.79 -34.81 -14.01
CA LEU A 69 11.62 -34.05 -13.08
C LEU A 69 12.45 -33.00 -13.83
N LEU A 70 12.48 -31.78 -13.29
CA LEU A 70 13.40 -30.71 -13.66
C LEU A 70 14.20 -30.27 -12.44
N LYS A 71 15.53 -30.21 -12.57
CA LYS A 71 16.43 -29.59 -11.59
C LYS A 71 17.25 -28.52 -12.28
N ILE A 72 17.15 -27.28 -11.83
CA ILE A 72 17.88 -26.14 -12.40
C ILE A 72 18.43 -25.24 -11.31
N SER A 73 19.66 -24.75 -11.45
CA SER A 73 20.23 -23.80 -10.50
C SER A 73 19.71 -22.38 -10.73
N PHE A 74 19.57 -21.59 -9.66
CA PHE A 74 19.18 -20.18 -9.75
C PHE A 74 20.19 -19.36 -10.56
N GLY A 75 21.47 -19.71 -10.55
CA GLY A 75 22.48 -19.10 -11.41
C GLY A 75 22.20 -19.30 -12.91
N THR A 76 21.60 -20.44 -13.29
CA THR A 76 21.19 -20.68 -14.69
C THR A 76 19.92 -19.89 -15.05
N LEU A 77 19.01 -19.68 -14.09
CA LEU A 77 17.76 -18.93 -14.29
C LEU A 77 17.99 -17.42 -14.36
N PHE A 78 18.77 -16.87 -13.43
CA PHE A 78 18.86 -15.43 -13.17
C PHE A 78 20.28 -14.85 -13.28
N THR A 79 21.25 -15.63 -13.76
CA THR A 79 22.68 -15.26 -13.77
C THR A 79 23.23 -15.00 -12.37
N GLU A 80 24.48 -14.53 -12.27
CA GLU A 80 25.14 -14.26 -10.97
C GLU A 80 24.46 -13.14 -10.16
N SER A 81 23.67 -12.27 -10.81
CA SER A 81 23.04 -11.12 -10.15
C SER A 81 21.81 -11.46 -9.29
N LEU A 82 21.23 -12.65 -9.44
CA LEU A 82 20.02 -13.12 -8.74
C LEU A 82 18.88 -12.07 -8.74
N GLN A 83 18.71 -11.36 -9.84
CA GLN A 83 17.67 -10.34 -10.03
C GLN A 83 17.11 -10.41 -11.45
N GLY A 84 15.79 -10.27 -11.58
CA GLY A 84 15.15 -10.13 -12.89
C GLY A 84 13.93 -11.02 -13.08
N LYS A 85 13.40 -10.98 -14.31
CA LYS A 85 12.30 -11.82 -14.78
C LYS A 85 12.81 -12.81 -15.81
N PHE A 86 12.32 -14.03 -15.74
CA PHE A 86 12.66 -15.11 -16.64
C PHE A 86 11.38 -15.80 -17.12
N ASP A 87 11.31 -16.16 -18.41
CA ASP A 87 10.20 -16.92 -18.99
C ASP A 87 10.74 -17.82 -20.12
N LYS A 88 10.97 -19.11 -19.83
CA LYS A 88 11.47 -20.07 -20.84
C LYS A 88 10.87 -21.47 -20.67
N TRP A 89 11.00 -22.25 -21.76
CA TRP A 89 10.70 -23.67 -21.81
C TRP A 89 11.88 -24.51 -21.31
N PHE A 90 11.58 -25.50 -20.49
CA PHE A 90 12.52 -26.51 -20.01
C PHE A 90 12.06 -27.89 -20.42
N LYS A 91 13.01 -28.74 -20.82
CA LYS A 91 12.76 -30.16 -21.06
C LYS A 91 12.87 -30.90 -19.72
N LEU A 92 11.86 -31.68 -19.37
CA LEU A 92 11.90 -32.51 -18.17
C LEU A 92 12.56 -33.86 -18.47
N LYS A 93 13.22 -34.42 -17.47
CA LYS A 93 13.63 -35.83 -17.50
C LYS A 93 12.42 -36.67 -17.14
N SER A 94 11.94 -37.45 -18.10
CA SER A 94 10.80 -38.36 -17.95
C SER A 94 11.17 -39.69 -18.58
N GLU A 95 10.81 -40.79 -17.92
CA GLU A 95 10.96 -42.15 -18.47
C GLU A 95 9.91 -42.44 -19.54
N GLU A 96 8.72 -41.83 -19.42
CA GLU A 96 7.55 -42.13 -20.26
C GLU A 96 7.36 -41.12 -21.40
N PHE A 97 7.76 -39.87 -21.21
CA PHE A 97 7.45 -38.77 -22.13
C PHE A 97 8.72 -38.08 -22.63
N THR A 98 9.22 -38.52 -23.80
CA THR A 98 10.48 -38.00 -24.40
C THR A 98 10.42 -36.51 -24.78
N ASN A 99 9.22 -35.95 -24.93
CA ASN A 99 8.97 -34.57 -25.32
C ASN A 99 8.29 -33.73 -24.23
N LEU A 100 8.31 -34.18 -22.96
CA LEU A 100 7.73 -33.40 -21.87
C LEU A 100 8.52 -32.10 -21.64
N ARG A 101 7.83 -30.97 -21.78
CA ARG A 101 8.40 -29.63 -21.57
C ARG A 101 7.48 -28.80 -20.67
N VAL A 102 8.07 -27.95 -19.85
CA VAL A 102 7.34 -27.01 -18.99
C VAL A 102 7.83 -25.58 -19.24
N LYS A 103 6.89 -24.64 -19.35
CA LYS A 103 7.17 -23.21 -19.43
C LYS A 103 7.08 -22.61 -18.04
N ILE A 104 8.21 -22.14 -17.52
CA ILE A 104 8.29 -21.54 -16.18
C ILE A 104 8.56 -20.05 -16.34
N SER A 105 7.73 -19.25 -15.66
CA SER A 105 7.92 -17.83 -15.48
C SER A 105 8.33 -17.57 -14.04
N ALA A 106 9.51 -16.97 -13.83
CA ALA A 106 10.06 -16.72 -12.51
C ALA A 106 10.52 -15.26 -12.40
N MET A 107 10.26 -14.62 -11.26
CA MET A 107 10.74 -13.28 -10.97
C MET A 107 11.38 -13.29 -9.59
N ILE A 108 12.62 -12.83 -9.50
CA ILE A 108 13.34 -12.68 -8.24
C ILE A 108 13.66 -11.20 -8.05
N SER A 109 13.26 -10.66 -6.90
CA SER A 109 13.55 -9.29 -6.48
C SER A 109 14.24 -9.31 -5.14
N LYS A 110 15.28 -8.48 -4.99
CA LYS A 110 15.92 -8.30 -3.70
C LYS A 110 14.92 -7.65 -2.75
N THR A 111 14.70 -8.25 -1.58
CA THR A 111 13.82 -7.67 -0.56
C THR A 111 14.49 -6.40 -0.07
N GLU A 112 14.07 -5.24 -0.60
CA GLU A 112 14.57 -3.96 -0.12
C GLU A 112 14.08 -3.80 1.32
N LYS A 113 15.01 -3.90 2.28
CA LYS A 113 14.77 -3.38 3.63
C LYS A 113 14.24 -1.95 3.44
N PRO A 114 13.08 -1.58 4.03
CA PRO A 114 12.44 -0.30 3.78
C PRO A 114 13.45 0.83 4.06
N LYS A 115 13.94 1.45 2.99
CA LYS A 115 14.85 2.58 3.08
C LYS A 115 14.02 3.79 3.49
N MET A 116 14.07 4.14 4.78
CA MET A 116 13.71 5.48 5.23
C MET A 116 14.61 6.48 4.49
N LYS A 117 14.03 7.24 3.55
CA LYS A 117 14.73 8.34 2.88
C LYS A 117 14.93 9.47 3.88
N SER A 118 16.16 9.65 4.39
CA SER A 118 16.62 10.91 4.95
C SER A 118 17.62 11.53 3.98
N SER A 119 17.39 12.78 3.60
CA SER A 119 18.36 13.61 2.86
C SER A 119 18.57 14.90 3.63
N THR A 120 19.70 15.04 4.32
CA THR A 120 20.57 16.24 4.42
C THR A 120 21.68 16.03 5.48
N PRO A 121 22.82 16.77 5.40
CA PRO A 121 24.14 16.19 5.59
C PRO A 121 24.80 16.43 6.96
N VAL A 122 25.65 15.47 7.31
CA VAL A 122 26.92 15.55 8.08
C VAL A 122 26.95 16.46 9.32
N ARG A 123 26.85 15.85 10.50
CA ARG A 123 27.73 16.17 11.65
C ARG A 123 27.88 14.98 12.61
N LYS A 124 29.06 14.95 13.25
CA LYS A 124 29.75 13.80 13.86
C LYS A 124 29.13 13.27 15.16
N SER A 125 29.29 11.96 15.33
CA SER A 125 29.52 11.17 16.56
C SER A 125 28.54 11.29 17.75
N SER A 126 27.79 10.21 18.00
CA SER A 126 28.04 9.27 19.10
C SER A 126 26.97 8.17 19.13
N LYS A 127 27.37 7.00 19.64
CA LYS A 127 26.62 5.74 19.76
C LYS A 127 25.15 5.93 20.16
N ALA A 128 24.22 5.39 19.39
CA ALA A 128 22.84 5.20 19.81
C ALA A 128 22.33 3.82 19.39
N SER A 129 21.79 3.11 20.37
CA SER A 129 21.14 1.82 20.26
C SER A 129 19.94 1.86 19.33
N VAL A 130 19.70 0.73 18.65
CA VAL A 130 18.53 0.48 17.80
C VAL A 130 17.28 0.65 18.66
N LYS A 131 16.53 1.73 18.44
CA LYS A 131 15.22 1.95 19.06
C LYS A 131 14.16 1.25 18.20
N ASP A 132 13.34 0.45 18.86
CA ASP A 132 12.09 -0.10 18.31
C ASP A 132 11.22 1.01 17.70
N PRO A 133 10.44 0.73 16.64
CA PRO A 133 9.52 1.69 16.06
C PRO A 133 8.46 2.06 17.11
N LYS A 134 8.64 3.21 17.77
CA LYS A 134 7.67 3.79 18.69
C LYS A 134 6.82 4.80 17.93
N CYS A 135 5.52 4.75 18.16
CA CYS A 135 4.56 5.70 17.62
C CYS A 135 5.01 7.15 17.93
N PRO A 136 5.18 8.02 16.91
CA PRO A 136 5.66 9.40 17.10
C PRO A 136 4.83 10.18 18.11
N PHE A 137 3.52 9.93 18.16
CA PHE A 137 2.58 10.61 19.04
C PHE A 137 2.85 10.32 20.53
N LEU A 138 3.17 9.07 20.87
CA LEU A 138 3.51 8.67 22.23
C LEU A 138 4.89 9.19 22.65
N GLU A 139 5.82 9.36 21.71
CA GLU A 139 7.13 9.97 22.00
C GLU A 139 7.00 11.48 22.23
N THR A 140 6.11 12.19 21.52
CA THR A 140 5.79 13.61 21.80
C THR A 140 5.07 13.82 23.13
N LEU A 141 4.16 12.91 23.52
CA LEU A 141 3.51 12.95 24.84
C LEU A 141 4.49 12.62 25.97
N ALA A 142 5.34 11.59 25.80
CA ALA A 142 6.30 11.18 26.82
C ALA A 142 7.47 12.17 27.00
N THR A 143 7.81 12.95 25.96
CA THR A 143 8.88 13.96 26.04
C THR A 143 8.41 15.33 26.52
N GLY A 144 7.12 15.53 26.78
CA GLY A 144 6.59 16.78 27.34
C GLY A 144 6.79 18.01 26.44
N LYS A 145 7.01 17.82 25.13
CA LYS A 145 7.32 18.91 24.19
C LYS A 145 6.09 19.60 23.57
N CYS A 146 4.87 19.23 23.97
CA CYS A 146 3.68 19.97 23.57
C CYS A 146 3.54 21.23 24.44
N MET A 147 4.06 22.36 23.95
CA MET A 147 4.02 23.68 24.60
C MET A 147 2.73 24.47 24.30
N ASN A 148 1.64 23.81 23.90
CA ASN A 148 0.35 24.47 23.68
C ASN A 148 -0.54 24.32 24.92
N THR A 149 -0.09 24.89 26.04
CA THR A 149 -1.01 25.32 27.09
C THR A 149 -1.16 26.82 26.96
N GLU A 150 -2.07 27.26 26.08
CA GLU A 150 -2.54 28.64 26.19
C GLU A 150 -3.23 28.81 27.55
N PRO A 151 -2.86 29.82 28.34
CA PRO A 151 -3.44 30.03 29.65
C PRO A 151 -4.95 30.32 29.52
N LEU A 152 -5.71 29.76 30.45
CA LEU A 152 -7.18 29.80 30.49
C LEU A 152 -7.77 31.23 30.38
N ASP A 153 -6.97 32.26 30.70
CA ASP A 153 -7.31 33.68 30.57
C ASP A 153 -7.44 34.19 29.12
N ALA A 154 -6.91 33.46 28.13
CA ALA A 154 -7.08 33.78 26.71
C ALA A 154 -8.47 33.37 26.19
N LEU A 155 -9.03 32.27 26.71
CA LEU A 155 -10.36 31.76 26.34
C LEU A 155 -11.53 32.58 26.89
N TRP A 156 -11.28 33.43 27.89
CA TRP A 156 -12.34 34.17 28.59
C TRP A 156 -12.55 35.60 28.06
N ARG A 157 -11.67 36.12 27.21
CA ARG A 157 -11.78 37.47 26.64
C ARG A 157 -12.74 37.61 25.46
N GLY A 158 -13.29 36.51 24.93
CA GLY A 158 -14.18 36.51 23.76
C GLY A 158 -15.69 36.44 24.05
N ARG A 159 -16.13 36.57 25.30
CA ARG A 159 -17.56 36.63 25.64
C ARG A 159 -17.99 38.07 25.92
N ASP A 160 -18.28 38.80 24.85
CA ASP A 160 -19.01 40.06 24.95
C ASP A 160 -20.47 39.80 25.35
N ALA A 161 -20.93 40.59 26.32
CA ALA A 161 -22.19 40.48 27.04
C ALA A 161 -23.39 41.15 26.33
N ASN A 162 -23.45 41.13 24.99
CA ASN A 162 -24.51 41.79 24.22
C ASN A 162 -25.36 40.80 23.40
N SER A 163 -26.13 39.96 24.08
CA SER A 163 -27.27 39.28 23.45
C SER A 163 -28.56 39.69 24.15
N ASP A 164 -29.05 40.88 23.80
CA ASP A 164 -30.42 41.32 24.08
C ASP A 164 -31.40 40.47 23.27
N ASN A 165 -31.72 39.29 23.81
CA ASN A 165 -32.87 38.51 23.40
C ASN A 165 -34.13 39.07 24.08
N CYS A 166 -34.64 40.20 23.58
CA CYS A 166 -35.98 40.68 23.92
C CYS A 166 -37.00 40.17 22.90
N ILE A 167 -37.90 39.31 23.36
CA ILE A 167 -39.07 38.84 22.61
C ILE A 167 -40.06 40.01 22.50
N LYS A 168 -40.23 40.57 21.30
CA LYS A 168 -41.33 41.50 21.00
C LYS A 168 -42.59 40.71 20.69
N ILE A 169 -43.55 40.75 21.60
CA ILE A 169 -44.93 40.28 21.36
C ILE A 169 -45.67 41.42 20.65
N SER A 170 -46.06 41.19 19.41
CA SER A 170 -46.92 42.08 18.63
C SER A 170 -48.38 41.79 18.99
N ILE A 171 -49.10 42.81 19.44
CA ILE A 171 -50.56 42.81 19.53
C ILE A 171 -51.03 44.05 18.74
N GLU A 172 -51.70 43.80 17.62
CA GLU A 172 -52.55 44.75 16.89
C GLU A 172 -53.99 44.18 16.92
N PRO A 173 -55.03 44.92 16.52
CA PRO A 173 -55.26 46.38 16.58
C PRO A 173 -56.65 46.71 17.17
N ASP A 174 -56.89 47.95 17.59
CA ASP A 174 -58.27 48.48 17.57
C ASP A 174 -58.31 50.02 17.55
N SER A 175 -59.00 50.52 16.52
CA SER A 175 -59.70 51.81 16.41
C SER A 175 -58.93 53.09 16.04
N PRO A 176 -59.41 53.84 15.02
CA PRO A 176 -58.80 55.07 14.51
C PRO A 176 -59.36 56.31 15.22
N THR A 177 -58.53 57.32 15.50
CA THR A 177 -58.89 58.76 15.39
C THR A 177 -57.78 59.66 15.95
N ARG A 178 -57.04 60.33 15.07
CA ARG A 178 -57.07 61.79 14.88
C ARG A 178 -55.78 62.27 14.24
N LEU A 179 -55.99 63.04 13.19
CA LEU A 179 -55.02 63.80 12.44
C LEU A 179 -54.29 64.82 13.32
N ASP A 180 -52.99 64.95 12.99
CA ASP A 180 -52.18 66.16 12.98
C ASP A 180 -51.84 66.84 14.31
N THR A 181 -50.74 66.40 14.90
CA THR A 181 -49.58 67.28 15.15
C THR A 181 -48.36 66.41 15.39
N GLU A 182 -47.35 66.48 14.52
CA GLU A 182 -46.05 65.82 14.68
C GLU A 182 -45.32 66.40 15.91
N SER A 183 -45.66 65.90 17.10
CA SER A 183 -44.84 66.11 18.30
C SER A 183 -43.61 65.21 18.18
N ALA A 184 -42.53 65.74 17.60
CA ALA A 184 -41.25 65.08 17.50
C ALA A 184 -40.84 64.45 18.84
N GLU A 185 -40.76 63.12 18.91
CA GLU A 185 -40.32 62.40 20.10
C GLU A 185 -38.89 62.81 20.46
N ILE A 186 -38.73 63.34 21.67
CA ILE A 186 -37.43 63.70 22.23
C ILE A 186 -36.83 62.43 22.85
N THR A 187 -35.86 61.84 22.15
CA THR A 187 -35.08 60.69 22.63
C THR A 187 -33.97 61.15 23.58
N ALA A 188 -33.54 60.27 24.50
CA ALA A 188 -32.47 60.55 25.47
C ALA A 188 -31.16 61.03 24.78
N GLU A 189 -30.80 60.42 23.65
CA GLU A 189 -29.63 60.80 22.86
C GLU A 189 -29.71 62.22 22.26
N LYS A 190 -30.92 62.73 21.97
CA LYS A 190 -31.13 64.11 21.54
C LYS A 190 -30.99 65.07 22.71
N LEU A 191 -31.41 64.68 23.91
CA LEU A 191 -31.26 65.46 25.14
C LEU A 191 -29.80 65.64 25.55
N GLU A 192 -28.97 64.61 25.44
CA GLU A 192 -27.54 64.71 25.73
C GLU A 192 -26.80 65.69 24.81
N LYS A 193 -27.31 65.88 23.59
CA LYS A 193 -26.70 66.75 22.56
C LYS A 193 -27.31 68.15 22.52
N MET A 194 -28.34 68.42 23.33
CA MET A 194 -29.00 69.73 23.37
C MET A 194 -28.21 70.71 24.22
N ASN A 195 -27.92 71.88 23.64
CA ASN A 195 -27.31 72.98 24.38
C ASN A 195 -28.38 73.77 25.17
N PHE A 196 -27.96 74.46 26.23
CA PHE A 196 -28.85 75.22 27.11
C PHE A 196 -29.76 76.22 26.35
N ASP A 197 -29.22 76.87 25.32
CA ASP A 197 -29.97 77.81 24.49
C ASP A 197 -31.11 77.13 23.72
N GLN A 198 -30.94 75.86 23.30
CA GLN A 198 -31.98 75.10 22.59
C GLN A 198 -33.10 74.68 23.54
N LEU A 199 -32.77 74.35 24.79
CA LEU A 199 -33.75 74.08 25.85
C LEU A 199 -34.58 75.31 26.20
N GLN A 200 -33.97 76.50 26.22
CA GLN A 200 -34.66 77.75 26.57
C GLN A 200 -35.72 78.17 25.55
N HIS A 201 -35.56 77.78 24.28
CA HIS A 201 -36.49 78.10 23.20
C HIS A 201 -37.54 77.01 22.96
N MET A 202 -37.52 75.90 23.71
CA MET A 202 -38.53 74.85 23.56
C MET A 202 -39.88 75.28 24.15
N PRO A 203 -41.00 74.98 23.46
CA PRO A 203 -42.32 75.15 24.04
C PRO A 203 -42.49 74.26 25.27
N GLY A 204 -43.24 74.73 26.26
CA GLY A 204 -43.36 74.06 27.57
C GLY A 204 -43.84 72.60 27.53
N SER A 205 -44.56 72.20 26.48
CA SER A 205 -44.97 70.80 26.26
C SER A 205 -43.78 69.89 25.93
N GLN A 206 -42.85 70.34 25.08
CA GLN A 206 -41.62 69.63 24.74
C GLN A 206 -40.66 69.56 25.92
N LEU A 207 -40.54 70.66 26.69
CA LEU A 207 -39.73 70.68 27.91
C LEU A 207 -40.25 69.69 28.97
N LYS A 208 -41.58 69.57 29.11
CA LYS A 208 -42.21 68.60 30.01
C LYS A 208 -41.96 67.15 29.55
N GLN A 209 -41.98 66.90 28.24
CA GLN A 209 -41.67 65.58 27.68
C GLN A 209 -40.19 65.23 27.91
N ALA A 210 -39.28 66.16 27.65
CA ALA A 210 -37.85 66.00 27.94
C ALA A 210 -37.56 65.70 29.41
N LEU A 211 -38.19 66.45 30.33
CA LEU A 211 -38.06 66.22 31.76
C LEU A 211 -38.59 64.83 32.16
N LYS A 212 -39.70 64.40 31.55
CA LYS A 212 -40.26 63.06 31.80
C LYS A 212 -39.29 61.96 31.35
N THR A 213 -38.70 62.09 30.16
CA THR A 213 -37.68 61.16 29.66
C THR A 213 -36.46 61.11 30.58
N LEU A 214 -35.94 62.26 31.03
CA LEU A 214 -34.83 62.32 31.98
C LEU A 214 -35.17 61.68 33.34
N CYS A 215 -36.38 61.89 33.85
CA CYS A 215 -36.83 61.25 35.09
C CYS A 215 -36.99 59.72 34.95
N GLU A 216 -37.43 59.24 33.79
CA GLU A 216 -37.52 57.80 33.49
C GLU A 216 -36.13 57.17 33.39
N GLU A 217 -35.18 57.87 32.76
CA GLU A 217 -33.79 57.44 32.63
C GLU A 217 -33.04 57.46 33.98
N ALA A 218 -33.29 58.46 34.82
CA ALA A 218 -32.78 58.49 36.18
C ALA A 218 -33.28 57.32 37.03
N LYS A 219 -34.58 56.99 36.93
CA LYS A 219 -35.16 55.80 37.58
C LYS A 219 -34.58 54.50 37.04
N HIS A 220 -34.36 54.43 35.72
CA HIS A 220 -33.74 53.27 35.09
C HIS A 220 -32.30 53.07 35.57
N SER A 221 -31.53 54.16 35.66
CA SER A 221 -30.16 54.15 36.17
C SER A 221 -30.08 53.74 37.65
N GLU A 222 -31.03 54.21 38.48
CA GLU A 222 -31.15 53.80 39.89
C GLU A 222 -31.46 52.29 40.00
N LEU A 223 -32.38 51.79 39.16
CA LEU A 223 -32.72 50.36 39.10
C LEU A 223 -31.52 49.51 38.65
N ILE A 224 -30.75 49.97 37.65
CA ILE A 224 -29.52 49.32 37.21
C ILE A 224 -28.51 49.28 38.36
N SER A 225 -28.33 50.38 39.09
CA SER A 225 -27.40 50.48 40.22
C SER A 225 -27.75 49.46 41.33
N LEU A 226 -29.03 49.36 41.69
CA LEU A 226 -29.51 48.36 42.66
C LEU A 226 -29.30 46.91 42.16
N ASN A 227 -29.61 46.65 40.89
CA ASN A 227 -29.44 45.31 40.29
C ASN A 227 -27.97 44.91 40.13
N LEU A 228 -27.06 45.88 39.91
CA LEU A 228 -25.63 45.63 39.74
C LEU A 228 -25.00 45.07 41.02
N ALA A 229 -25.43 45.53 42.20
CA ALA A 229 -24.97 44.97 43.48
C ALA A 229 -25.34 43.49 43.63
N VAL A 230 -26.58 43.12 43.27
CA VAL A 230 -27.06 41.74 43.30
C VAL A 230 -26.29 40.88 42.30
N LYS A 231 -26.08 41.38 41.07
CA LYS A 231 -25.32 40.65 40.05
C LYS A 231 -23.84 40.48 40.41
N LYS A 232 -23.24 41.46 41.08
CA LYS A 232 -21.87 41.34 41.63
C LYS A 232 -21.79 40.28 42.72
N MET A 233 -22.80 40.19 43.58
CA MET A 233 -22.88 39.12 44.59
C MET A 233 -23.03 37.74 43.94
N GLU A 234 -23.93 37.59 42.96
CA GLU A 234 -24.12 36.35 42.21
C GLU A 234 -22.82 35.91 41.50
N LEU A 235 -22.11 36.87 40.88
CA LEU A 235 -20.82 36.60 40.23
C LEU A 235 -19.77 36.13 41.25
N ASN A 236 -19.69 36.77 42.41
CA ASN A 236 -18.75 36.37 43.46
C ASN A 236 -19.05 34.96 43.99
N THR A 237 -20.32 34.60 44.15
CA THR A 237 -20.73 33.23 44.52
C THR A 237 -20.28 32.22 43.47
N ARG A 238 -20.53 32.48 42.17
CA ARG A 238 -20.07 31.60 41.08
C ARG A 238 -18.55 31.48 41.01
N VAL A 239 -17.82 32.56 41.29
CA VAL A 239 -16.34 32.53 41.37
C VAL A 239 -15.88 31.65 42.53
N GLN A 240 -16.55 31.68 43.68
CA GLN A 240 -16.24 30.80 44.81
C GLN A 240 -16.54 29.33 44.50
N GLU A 241 -17.68 29.03 43.89
CA GLU A 241 -18.04 27.67 43.43
C GLU A 241 -16.99 27.14 42.46
N ARG A 242 -16.54 27.95 41.50
CA ARG A 242 -15.48 27.56 40.56
C ARG A 242 -14.16 27.25 41.26
N ARG A 243 -13.77 28.03 42.27
CA ARG A 243 -12.55 27.75 43.06
C ARG A 243 -12.65 26.46 43.86
N LEU A 244 -13.83 26.12 44.37
CA LEU A 244 -14.06 24.84 45.05
C LEU A 244 -13.92 23.67 44.07
N LEU A 245 -14.54 23.77 42.89
CA LEU A 245 -14.41 22.75 41.84
C LEU A 245 -12.96 22.60 41.35
N GLU A 246 -12.23 23.70 41.21
CA GLU A 246 -10.80 23.66 40.85
C GLU A 246 -9.98 22.93 41.90
N LYS A 247 -10.26 23.17 43.19
CA LYS A 247 -9.61 22.45 44.29
C LYS A 247 -9.94 20.96 44.28
N GLU A 248 -11.20 20.58 44.10
CA GLU A 248 -11.63 19.18 43.99
C GLU A 248 -10.96 18.47 42.80
N ALA A 249 -10.91 19.12 41.64
CA ALA A 249 -10.22 18.60 40.46
C ALA A 249 -8.72 18.41 40.71
N GLN A 250 -8.08 19.35 41.41
CA GLN A 250 -6.67 19.24 41.78
C GLN A 250 -6.42 18.07 42.75
N ASP A 251 -7.31 17.86 43.72
CA ASP A 251 -7.23 16.75 44.67
C ASP A 251 -7.41 15.39 43.96
N GLU A 252 -8.36 15.27 43.05
CA GLU A 252 -8.53 14.06 42.22
C GLU A 252 -7.31 13.83 41.30
N MET A 253 -6.76 14.88 40.69
CA MET A 253 -5.54 14.76 39.90
C MET A 253 -4.36 14.26 40.75
N ASN A 254 -4.24 14.71 41.99
CA ASN A 254 -3.21 14.24 42.91
C ASN A 254 -3.42 12.76 43.30
N LYS A 255 -4.66 12.32 43.52
CA LYS A 255 -4.98 10.90 43.75
C LYS A 255 -4.59 10.03 42.55
N ILE A 256 -4.92 10.48 41.34
CA ILE A 256 -4.56 9.78 40.10
C ILE A 256 -3.03 9.69 39.98
N LYS A 257 -2.30 10.79 40.21
CA LYS A 257 -0.82 10.79 40.20
C LYS A 257 -0.25 9.79 41.20
N ALA A 258 -0.77 9.76 42.43
CA ALA A 258 -0.32 8.80 43.44
C ALA A 258 -0.58 7.35 43.00
N SER A 259 -1.76 7.05 42.44
CA SER A 259 -2.08 5.72 41.92
C SER A 259 -1.15 5.31 40.76
N TRP A 260 -0.78 6.27 39.91
CA TRP A 260 0.08 6.02 38.75
C TRP A 260 1.51 5.68 39.17
N VAL A 261 2.03 6.31 40.23
CA VAL A 261 3.33 5.96 40.80
C VAL A 261 3.36 4.51 41.28
N VAL A 262 2.32 4.06 41.99
CA VAL A 262 2.21 2.66 42.46
C VAL A 262 2.20 1.67 41.29
N VAL A 263 1.44 1.98 40.23
CA VAL A 263 1.39 1.13 39.03
C VAL A 263 2.73 1.14 38.28
N ALA A 264 3.42 2.27 38.24
CA ALA A 264 4.75 2.37 37.62
C ALA A 264 5.79 1.52 38.36
N ASP A 265 5.75 1.52 39.70
CA ASP A 265 6.63 0.69 40.53
C ASP A 265 6.34 -0.81 40.30
N GLN A 266 5.07 -1.21 40.30
CA GLN A 266 4.67 -2.59 39.98
C GLN A 266 5.14 -3.03 38.59
N TYR A 267 5.01 -2.14 37.60
CA TYR A 267 5.49 -2.40 36.26
C TYR A 267 7.01 -2.58 36.22
N SER A 268 7.75 -1.76 36.97
CA SER A 268 9.21 -1.88 37.09
C SER A 268 9.62 -3.23 37.69
N GLU A 269 8.98 -3.66 38.78
CA GLU A 269 9.23 -4.96 39.41
C GLU A 269 8.94 -6.13 38.45
N ILE A 270 7.83 -6.08 37.71
CA ILE A 270 7.48 -7.11 36.73
C ILE A 270 8.52 -7.15 35.60
N ASN A 271 9.00 -5.98 35.18
CA ASN A 271 9.99 -5.89 34.10
C ASN A 271 11.36 -6.41 34.55
N GLU A 272 11.76 -6.18 35.80
CA GLU A 272 12.97 -6.75 36.39
C GLU A 272 12.87 -8.28 36.49
N LYS A 273 11.75 -8.81 36.98
CA LYS A 273 11.48 -10.27 36.99
C LYS A 273 11.55 -10.88 35.60
N ARG A 274 10.98 -10.21 34.60
CA ARG A 274 11.06 -10.63 33.19
C ARG A 274 12.50 -10.63 32.68
N SER A 275 13.30 -9.63 33.05
CA SER A 275 14.72 -9.56 32.67
C SER A 275 15.51 -10.73 33.26
N ILE A 276 15.29 -11.07 34.53
CA ILE A 276 15.95 -12.21 35.20
C ILE A 276 15.55 -13.52 34.53
N LEU A 277 14.25 -13.73 34.27
CA LEU A 277 13.75 -14.93 33.58
C LEU A 277 14.33 -15.06 32.16
N ASN A 278 14.47 -13.95 31.44
CA ASN A 278 15.10 -13.96 30.11
C ASN A 278 16.57 -14.35 30.18
N CYS A 279 17.34 -13.85 31.14
CA CYS A 279 18.73 -14.27 31.34
C CYS A 279 18.80 -15.79 31.62
N ASN A 280 17.95 -16.30 32.52
CA ASN A 280 17.90 -17.74 32.83
C ASN A 280 17.55 -18.59 31.59
N LEU A 281 16.63 -18.13 30.74
CA LEU A 281 16.28 -18.81 29.49
C LEU A 281 17.44 -18.82 28.49
N ILE A 282 18.23 -17.74 28.42
CA ILE A 282 19.43 -17.69 27.58
C ILE A 282 20.46 -18.69 28.08
N ASP A 283 20.72 -18.73 29.39
CA ASP A 283 21.65 -19.68 30.00
C ASP A 283 21.22 -21.14 29.75
N GLN A 284 19.91 -21.43 29.88
CA GLN A 284 19.36 -22.76 29.57
C GLN A 284 19.51 -23.14 28.09
N ARG A 285 19.35 -22.18 27.16
CA ARG A 285 19.58 -22.41 25.73
C ARG A 285 21.05 -22.67 25.43
N GLU A 286 21.97 -21.99 26.10
CA GLU A 286 23.41 -22.26 25.96
C GLU A 286 23.76 -23.66 26.47
N VAL A 287 23.19 -24.10 27.58
CA VAL A 287 23.36 -25.47 28.09
C VAL A 287 22.77 -26.49 27.11
N SER A 288 21.56 -26.24 26.58
CA SER A 288 20.93 -27.12 25.60
C SER A 288 21.78 -27.25 24.33
N LYS A 289 22.35 -26.15 23.84
CA LYS A 289 23.25 -26.15 22.70
C LYS A 289 24.53 -26.96 22.95
N LYS A 290 25.12 -26.85 24.14
CA LYS A 290 26.28 -27.68 24.52
C LYS A 290 25.93 -29.17 24.52
N LEU A 291 24.75 -29.54 25.04
CA LEU A 291 24.27 -30.92 25.02
C LEU A 291 24.00 -31.41 23.59
N GLU A 292 23.44 -30.57 22.71
CA GLU A 292 23.28 -30.89 21.29
C GLU A 292 24.62 -31.12 20.59
N ASP A 293 25.62 -30.29 20.87
CA ASP A 293 26.98 -30.44 20.35
C ASP A 293 27.60 -31.77 20.85
N GLU A 294 27.42 -32.13 22.13
CA GLU A 294 27.84 -33.41 22.70
C GLU A 294 27.13 -34.61 22.05
N ILE A 295 25.80 -34.52 21.82
CA ILE A 295 25.04 -35.53 21.08
C ILE A 295 25.57 -35.66 19.65
N GLY A 296 25.91 -34.55 18.99
CA GLY A 296 26.54 -34.54 17.68
C GLY A 296 27.88 -35.27 17.65
N GLN A 297 28.73 -35.02 18.65
CA GLN A 297 30.01 -35.73 18.80
C GLN A 297 29.81 -37.23 19.05
N LEU A 298 28.90 -37.61 19.95
CA LEU A 298 28.59 -39.01 20.24
C LEU A 298 28.02 -39.74 19.02
N LYS A 299 27.15 -39.08 18.23
CA LYS A 299 26.65 -39.63 16.95
C LYS A 299 27.78 -39.81 15.94
N GLY A 300 28.74 -38.87 15.89
CA GLY A 300 29.95 -39.00 15.08
C GLY A 300 30.76 -40.25 15.46
N SER A 301 31.10 -40.39 16.75
CA SER A 301 31.83 -41.54 17.28
C SER A 301 31.09 -42.86 17.08
N LEU A 302 29.75 -42.87 17.21
CA LEU A 302 28.94 -44.05 16.91
C LEU A 302 29.00 -44.40 15.42
N GLY A 303 28.96 -43.40 14.54
CA GLY A 303 29.14 -43.58 13.10
C GLY A 303 30.50 -44.19 12.75
N ASP A 304 31.57 -43.77 13.42
CA ASP A 304 32.90 -44.35 13.29
C ASP A 304 32.93 -45.82 13.72
N LEU A 305 32.39 -46.13 14.90
CA LEU A 305 32.30 -47.51 15.41
C LEU A 305 31.46 -48.42 14.49
N VAL A 306 30.38 -47.90 13.91
CA VAL A 306 29.56 -48.65 12.94
C VAL A 306 30.34 -48.96 11.67
N ARG A 307 31.15 -48.00 11.17
CA ARG A 307 32.04 -48.23 10.02
C ARG A 307 33.10 -49.27 10.34
N GLU A 308 33.69 -49.20 11.53
CA GLU A 308 34.66 -50.18 12.00
C GLU A 308 34.05 -51.58 12.13
N ASN A 309 32.83 -51.68 12.66
CA ASN A 309 32.09 -52.94 12.74
C ASN A 309 31.77 -53.52 11.35
N MET A 310 31.41 -52.68 10.37
CA MET A 310 31.27 -53.13 8.98
C MET A 310 32.59 -53.67 8.41
N LEU A 311 33.72 -53.01 8.69
CA LEU A 311 35.04 -53.48 8.30
C LEU A 311 35.34 -54.85 8.92
N PHE A 312 35.09 -55.04 10.22
CA PHE A 312 35.27 -56.32 10.88
C PHE A 312 34.34 -57.41 10.33
N LYS A 313 33.07 -57.09 10.00
CA LYS A 313 32.16 -58.04 9.33
C LYS A 313 32.68 -58.45 7.96
N THR A 314 33.23 -57.50 7.20
CA THR A 314 33.81 -57.76 5.88
C THR A 314 35.05 -58.64 5.99
N GLN A 315 35.93 -58.36 6.96
CA GLN A 315 37.09 -59.20 7.25
C GLN A 315 36.67 -60.61 7.69
N ARG A 316 35.65 -60.73 8.53
CA ARG A 316 35.12 -62.03 8.95
C ARG A 316 34.61 -62.85 7.76
N LEU A 317 33.88 -62.23 6.83
CA LEU A 317 33.45 -62.87 5.59
C LEU A 317 34.67 -63.34 4.77
N GLN A 318 35.71 -62.51 4.64
CA GLN A 318 36.95 -62.91 3.96
C GLN A 318 37.64 -64.10 4.66
N PHE A 319 37.60 -64.19 5.99
CA PHE A 319 38.13 -65.33 6.72
C PHE A 319 37.27 -66.59 6.54
N GLU A 320 35.95 -66.46 6.49
CA GLU A 320 35.03 -67.56 6.18
C GLU A 320 35.26 -68.08 4.75
N ASP A 321 35.46 -67.19 3.76
CA ASP A 321 35.83 -67.55 2.39
C ASP A 321 37.20 -68.26 2.34
N CYS A 322 38.19 -67.75 3.07
CA CYS A 322 39.50 -68.41 3.19
C CYS A 322 39.39 -69.80 3.84
N ALA A 323 38.51 -69.96 4.84
CA ALA A 323 38.28 -71.24 5.50
C ALA A 323 37.60 -72.26 4.56
N LEU A 324 36.65 -71.80 3.73
CA LEU A 324 36.05 -72.62 2.68
C LEU A 324 37.08 -73.02 1.63
N ALA A 325 37.89 -72.08 1.14
CA ALA A 325 38.98 -72.37 0.20
C ALA A 325 40.00 -73.37 0.77
N LYS A 326 40.33 -73.25 2.07
CA LYS A 326 41.17 -74.22 2.77
C LYS A 326 40.54 -75.61 2.78
N LYS A 327 39.25 -75.71 3.09
CA LYS A 327 38.52 -77.00 3.10
C LYS A 327 38.48 -77.62 1.70
N ASP A 328 38.29 -76.82 0.66
CA ASP A 328 38.32 -77.28 -0.73
C ASP A 328 39.72 -77.77 -1.14
N LEU A 329 40.78 -77.07 -0.71
CA LEU A 329 42.15 -77.51 -0.90
C LEU A 329 42.47 -78.80 -0.14
N GLU A 330 41.97 -78.96 1.09
CA GLU A 330 42.10 -80.21 1.86
C GLU A 330 41.37 -81.37 1.18
N ASN A 331 40.17 -81.14 0.64
CA ASN A 331 39.42 -82.12 -0.14
C ASN A 331 40.16 -82.49 -1.44
N LEU A 332 40.72 -81.51 -2.15
CA LEU A 332 41.54 -81.74 -3.35
C LEU A 332 42.81 -82.52 -3.02
N LEU A 333 43.47 -82.21 -1.90
CA LEU A 333 44.64 -82.93 -1.43
C LEU A 333 44.28 -84.39 -1.12
N LYS A 334 43.16 -84.62 -0.42
CA LYS A 334 42.67 -85.97 -0.12
C LYS A 334 42.34 -86.75 -1.40
N HIS A 335 41.65 -86.12 -2.34
CA HIS A 335 41.35 -86.73 -3.65
C HIS A 335 42.61 -87.01 -4.47
N SER A 336 43.62 -86.13 -4.40
CA SER A 336 44.94 -86.34 -5.01
C SER A 336 45.69 -87.50 -4.35
N GLN A 337 45.63 -87.62 -3.02
CA GLN A 337 46.20 -88.74 -2.27
C GLN A 337 45.51 -90.07 -2.59
N GLU A 338 44.18 -90.08 -2.75
CA GLU A 338 43.39 -91.23 -3.21
C GLU A 338 43.75 -91.61 -4.65
N LYS A 339 43.89 -90.65 -5.56
CA LYS A 339 44.38 -90.93 -6.92
C LYS A 339 45.79 -91.48 -6.92
N LYS A 340 46.67 -90.95 -6.05
CA LYS A 340 48.03 -91.47 -5.87
C LYS A 340 48.03 -92.90 -5.35
N SER A 341 47.16 -93.26 -4.40
CA SER A 341 47.08 -94.65 -3.91
C SER A 341 46.55 -95.59 -4.99
N ILE A 342 45.55 -95.18 -5.76
CA ILE A 342 45.05 -95.94 -6.93
C ILE A 342 46.15 -96.12 -7.97
N LEU A 343 46.94 -95.09 -8.27
CA LEU A 343 48.08 -95.17 -9.20
C LEU A 343 49.17 -96.09 -8.67
N ILE A 344 49.48 -96.05 -7.37
CA ILE A 344 50.44 -96.97 -6.75
C ILE A 344 49.94 -98.41 -6.85
N GLU A 345 48.64 -98.65 -6.65
CA GLU A 345 48.02 -99.97 -6.79
C GLU A 345 48.03 -100.44 -8.26
N GLN A 346 47.79 -99.55 -9.22
CA GLN A 346 47.90 -99.83 -10.65
C GLN A 346 49.36 -100.11 -11.06
N ILE A 347 50.33 -99.39 -10.52
CA ILE A 347 51.76 -99.66 -10.73
C ILE A 347 52.14 -101.01 -10.12
N ALA A 348 51.60 -101.36 -8.95
CA ALA A 348 51.81 -102.67 -8.32
C ALA A 348 51.19 -103.81 -9.14
N LYS A 349 49.98 -103.61 -9.68
CA LYS A 349 49.35 -104.55 -10.64
C LYS A 349 50.16 -104.67 -11.93
N GLY A 350 50.59 -103.56 -12.52
CA GLY A 350 51.46 -103.55 -13.69
C GLY A 350 52.81 -104.23 -13.43
N ARG A 351 53.41 -104.07 -12.25
CA ARG A 351 54.61 -104.82 -11.85
C ARG A 351 54.33 -106.31 -11.72
N SER A 352 53.19 -106.70 -11.13
CA SER A 352 52.75 -108.09 -11.04
C SER A 352 52.52 -108.72 -12.42
N GLU A 353 51.93 -107.99 -13.36
CA GLU A 353 51.75 -108.42 -14.75
C GLU A 353 53.09 -108.52 -15.50
N ILE A 354 54.01 -107.57 -15.28
CA ILE A 354 55.38 -107.64 -15.80
C ILE A 354 56.11 -108.86 -15.23
N ASP A 355 56.00 -109.13 -13.94
CA ASP A 355 56.64 -110.29 -13.30
C ASP A 355 55.99 -111.61 -13.73
N GLN A 356 54.68 -111.62 -14.03
CA GLN A 356 54.01 -112.74 -14.71
C GLN A 356 54.47 -112.90 -16.17
N SER A 357 54.76 -111.81 -16.88
CA SER A 357 55.33 -111.86 -18.23
C SER A 357 56.78 -112.36 -18.19
N LYS A 358 57.57 -111.97 -17.19
CA LYS A 358 58.92 -112.52 -16.92
C LYS A 358 58.85 -114.00 -16.59
N ALA A 359 57.83 -114.45 -15.87
CA ALA A 359 57.61 -115.86 -15.60
C ALA A 359 57.19 -116.65 -16.86
N LYS A 360 56.51 -116.02 -17.82
CA LYS A 360 56.20 -116.60 -19.14
C LYS A 360 57.43 -116.66 -20.05
N THR A 361 58.23 -115.59 -20.12
CA THR A 361 59.49 -115.59 -20.88
C THR A 361 60.55 -116.50 -20.25
N ALA A 362 60.56 -116.67 -18.92
CA ALA A 362 61.38 -117.68 -18.25
C ALA A 362 61.00 -119.12 -18.64
N LYS A 363 59.71 -119.39 -18.89
CA LYS A 363 59.21 -120.68 -19.39
C LYS A 363 59.53 -120.89 -20.88
N GLU A 364 59.59 -119.83 -21.68
CA GLU A 364 60.07 -119.90 -23.08
C GLU A 364 61.59 -120.13 -23.16
N ILE A 365 62.37 -119.56 -22.23
CA ILE A 365 63.81 -119.87 -22.06
C ILE A 365 64.02 -121.33 -21.62
N GLU A 366 63.10 -121.91 -20.86
CA GLU A 366 63.13 -123.32 -20.44
C GLU A 366 62.85 -124.29 -21.59
N VAL A 367 62.04 -123.89 -22.58
CA VAL A 367 61.82 -124.65 -23.82
C VAL A 367 63.08 -124.61 -24.72
N ILE A 368 63.76 -123.46 -24.81
CA ILE A 368 65.03 -123.34 -25.53
C ILE A 368 66.16 -124.15 -24.84
N LYS A 369 66.13 -124.29 -23.50
CA LYS A 369 67.04 -125.21 -22.78
C LYS A 369 66.80 -126.68 -23.14
N LYS A 370 65.56 -127.08 -23.39
CA LYS A 370 65.18 -128.43 -23.82
C LYS A 370 65.70 -128.78 -25.23
N ASP A 371 65.79 -127.80 -26.12
CA ASP A 371 66.35 -127.96 -27.46
C ASP A 371 67.90 -128.03 -27.46
N VAL A 372 68.55 -127.46 -26.43
CA VAL A 372 69.99 -127.59 -26.17
C VAL A 372 70.34 -128.97 -25.57
N GLU A 373 69.43 -129.61 -24.84
CA GLU A 373 69.60 -130.96 -24.28
C GLU A 373 69.62 -132.06 -25.36
N GLY A 374 68.96 -131.85 -26.51
CA GLY A 374 69.07 -132.75 -27.68
C GLY A 374 70.45 -132.75 -28.36
N ILE A 375 71.22 -131.67 -28.21
CA ILE A 375 72.59 -131.54 -28.76
C ILE A 375 73.63 -132.11 -27.77
N LYS A 376 73.32 -132.15 -26.47
CA LYS A 376 74.17 -132.77 -25.43
C LYS A 376 74.15 -134.30 -25.43
N ALA A 377 73.16 -134.94 -26.05
CA ALA A 377 73.12 -136.39 -26.27
C ALA A 377 74.28 -136.92 -27.17
N LYS A 378 75.03 -136.04 -27.85
CA LYS A 378 76.29 -136.37 -28.55
C LYS A 378 77.54 -136.27 -27.65
N ILE A 379 77.40 -135.85 -26.39
CA ILE A 379 78.48 -135.79 -25.37
C ILE A 379 78.33 -136.98 -24.39
N ALA A 380 77.56 -138.00 -24.76
CA ALA A 380 77.45 -139.31 -24.08
C ALA A 380 78.78 -140.13 -24.07
N PHE A 381 79.90 -139.54 -24.48
CA PHE A 381 81.24 -140.14 -24.39
C PHE A 381 82.03 -139.65 -23.16
N VAL A 382 81.53 -138.63 -22.45
CA VAL A 382 82.12 -138.10 -21.20
C VAL A 382 81.50 -138.77 -19.95
N GLU A 383 80.63 -139.77 -20.16
CA GLU A 383 79.87 -140.53 -19.16
C GLU A 383 80.72 -141.42 -18.23
N GLU A 384 82.04 -141.52 -18.43
CA GLU A 384 82.89 -142.36 -17.59
C GLU A 384 83.60 -141.58 -16.45
N GLU A 385 83.65 -140.25 -16.54
CA GLU A 385 84.34 -139.40 -15.55
C GLU A 385 83.45 -138.95 -14.38
N ASN A 386 82.13 -139.03 -14.52
CA ASN A 386 81.19 -138.54 -13.51
C ASN A 386 80.77 -139.59 -12.46
N LYS A 387 81.29 -140.82 -12.56
CA LYS A 387 81.10 -141.89 -11.56
C LYS A 387 81.80 -141.58 -10.23
N LYS A 388 82.80 -140.68 -10.25
CA LYS A 388 83.46 -140.12 -9.06
C LYS A 388 82.66 -139.01 -8.35
N ALA A 389 81.68 -138.39 -9.01
CA ALA A 389 80.84 -137.35 -8.41
C ALA A 389 79.63 -137.91 -7.62
N GLN A 390 79.45 -139.23 -7.58
CA GLN A 390 78.38 -139.89 -6.81
C GLN A 390 78.72 -140.08 -5.32
N GLU A 391 79.98 -139.88 -4.90
CA GLU A 391 80.41 -140.00 -3.49
C GLU A 391 80.22 -138.68 -2.70
N GLU A 392 80.26 -137.51 -3.35
CA GLU A 392 80.02 -136.21 -2.70
C GLU A 392 78.55 -135.92 -2.34
N ASN A 393 77.60 -136.74 -2.83
CA ASN A 393 76.17 -136.56 -2.56
C ASN A 393 75.70 -137.21 -1.25
N ALA A 394 76.56 -137.95 -0.55
CA ALA A 394 76.31 -138.42 0.81
C ALA A 394 76.46 -137.29 1.85
N GLU A 395 77.29 -136.29 1.56
CA GLU A 395 77.65 -135.22 2.50
C GLU A 395 76.56 -134.13 2.64
N ARG A 396 75.70 -133.96 1.63
CA ARG A 396 74.59 -132.98 1.67
C ARG A 396 73.37 -133.43 2.49
N LYS A 397 73.31 -134.70 2.90
CA LYS A 397 72.31 -135.17 3.89
C LYS A 397 72.58 -134.64 5.30
N LEU A 398 73.78 -134.14 5.58
CA LEU A 398 74.15 -133.54 6.87
C LEU A 398 73.69 -132.08 7.02
N GLN A 399 73.36 -131.39 5.92
CA GLN A 399 72.91 -129.98 5.95
C GLN A 399 71.40 -129.83 6.22
N ILE A 400 70.61 -130.89 6.09
CA ILE A 400 69.15 -130.87 6.37
C ILE A 400 68.87 -130.82 7.89
N ASN A 401 69.81 -131.27 8.74
CA ASN A 401 69.69 -131.14 10.20
C ASN A 401 69.97 -129.71 10.72
N ASN A 402 70.60 -128.83 9.92
CA ASN A 402 70.90 -127.45 10.31
C ASN A 402 69.79 -126.42 9.99
N LEU A 403 68.69 -126.84 9.37
CA LEU A 403 67.50 -125.98 9.16
C LEU A 403 66.35 -126.26 10.14
N ARG A 404 66.45 -127.28 10.99
CA ARG A 404 65.57 -127.46 12.16
C ARG A 404 65.94 -126.58 13.36
N ALA A 405 67.11 -125.91 13.34
CA ALA A 405 67.57 -125.01 14.38
C ALA A 405 67.11 -123.54 14.24
N LYS A 406 66.23 -123.21 13.28
CA LYS A 406 65.68 -121.84 13.11
C LYS A 406 64.21 -121.67 13.55
N LEU A 407 63.67 -122.65 14.29
CA LEU A 407 62.28 -122.64 14.77
C LEU A 407 62.17 -122.88 16.29
N SER A 408 63.05 -122.26 17.07
CA SER A 408 62.89 -122.13 18.53
C SER A 408 63.64 -120.90 19.05
N ASN A 409 62.94 -119.76 19.17
CA ASN A 409 63.39 -118.65 20.02
C ASN A 409 62.17 -117.99 20.69
N PRO A 410 61.79 -118.41 21.91
CA PRO A 410 60.65 -117.88 22.67
C PRO A 410 60.99 -116.57 23.42
N SER A 411 61.87 -115.75 22.86
CA SER A 411 62.43 -114.54 23.50
C SER A 411 61.99 -113.23 22.84
N ASN A 412 61.40 -113.25 21.64
CA ASN A 412 60.95 -112.03 20.93
C ASN A 412 59.46 -111.67 21.14
N LEU A 413 58.59 -112.63 21.48
CA LEU A 413 57.18 -112.31 21.81
C LEU A 413 57.03 -111.65 23.19
N LYS A 414 57.91 -111.95 24.15
CA LYS A 414 57.84 -111.39 25.51
C LYS A 414 58.24 -109.91 25.58
N LEU A 415 59.07 -109.45 24.64
CA LEU A 415 59.52 -108.05 24.53
C LEU A 415 58.50 -107.17 23.79
N GLN A 416 57.82 -107.72 22.77
CA GLN A 416 56.74 -107.02 22.05
C GLN A 416 55.48 -106.84 22.90
N VAL A 417 55.11 -107.83 23.73
CA VAL A 417 53.95 -107.69 24.64
C VAL A 417 54.25 -106.69 25.78
N LYS A 418 55.49 -106.60 26.26
CA LYS A 418 55.91 -105.59 27.24
C LYS A 418 55.89 -104.16 26.68
N THR A 419 56.35 -103.97 25.44
CA THR A 419 56.35 -102.64 24.79
C THR A 419 54.94 -102.18 24.43
N GLN A 420 54.06 -103.06 23.95
CA GLN A 420 52.65 -102.74 23.71
C GLN A 420 51.89 -102.41 25.00
N TYR A 421 52.18 -103.11 26.11
CA TYR A 421 51.58 -102.82 27.41
C TYR A 421 52.03 -101.47 28.00
N GLU A 422 53.31 -101.11 27.84
CA GLU A 422 53.84 -99.79 28.24
C GLU A 422 53.20 -98.65 27.42
N ILE A 423 53.02 -98.83 26.10
CA ILE A 423 52.36 -97.84 25.23
C ILE A 423 50.90 -97.66 25.64
N PHE A 424 50.14 -98.75 25.83
CA PHE A 424 48.74 -98.68 26.27
C PHE A 424 48.59 -98.01 27.65
N LYS A 425 49.52 -98.30 28.58
CA LYS A 425 49.55 -97.67 29.90
C LYS A 425 49.85 -96.16 29.81
N ASN A 426 50.69 -95.74 28.88
CA ASN A 426 50.96 -94.32 28.63
C ASN A 426 49.76 -93.61 27.97
N GLU A 427 49.09 -94.25 27.01
CA GLU A 427 47.87 -93.71 26.40
C GLU A 427 46.69 -93.65 27.37
N SER A 428 46.59 -94.57 28.32
CA SER A 428 45.58 -94.48 29.40
C SER A 428 45.84 -93.27 30.30
N ARG A 429 47.11 -93.04 30.70
CA ARG A 429 47.48 -91.87 31.50
C ARG A 429 47.23 -90.56 30.77
N ASN A 430 47.49 -90.50 29.45
CA ASN A 430 47.20 -89.32 28.63
C ASN A 430 45.69 -89.09 28.49
N ARG A 431 44.87 -90.14 28.37
CA ARG A 431 43.41 -89.99 28.36
C ARG A 431 42.87 -89.49 29.70
N ASP A 432 43.42 -89.98 30.80
CA ASP A 432 43.03 -89.52 32.14
C ASP A 432 43.46 -88.06 32.38
N SER A 433 44.64 -87.65 31.89
CA SER A 433 45.07 -86.25 31.97
C SER A 433 44.21 -85.34 31.09
N LEU A 434 43.90 -85.73 29.85
CA LEU A 434 43.03 -84.97 28.95
C LEU A 434 41.60 -84.87 29.50
N SER A 435 41.09 -85.94 30.11
CA SER A 435 39.77 -85.93 30.75
C SER A 435 39.74 -85.00 31.96
N SER A 436 40.83 -84.94 32.73
CA SER A 436 41.03 -83.98 33.81
C SER A 436 41.02 -82.54 33.29
N GLU A 437 41.78 -82.25 32.22
CA GLU A 437 41.83 -80.92 31.59
C GLU A 437 40.47 -80.50 31.01
N LEU A 438 39.74 -81.41 30.35
CA LEU A 438 38.40 -81.14 29.83
C LEU A 438 37.40 -80.81 30.95
N LYS A 439 37.49 -81.49 32.10
CA LYS A 439 36.65 -81.17 33.27
C LYS A 439 37.02 -79.82 33.87
N ALA A 440 38.31 -79.50 33.95
CA ALA A 440 38.76 -78.19 34.41
C ALA A 440 38.27 -77.06 33.48
N LEU A 441 38.38 -77.25 32.16
CA LEU A 441 37.87 -76.31 31.16
C LEU A 441 36.35 -76.16 31.24
N HIS A 442 35.62 -77.27 31.40
CA HIS A 442 34.16 -77.24 31.55
C HIS A 442 33.73 -76.44 32.79
N ASN A 443 34.41 -76.66 33.93
CA ASN A 443 34.12 -75.92 35.16
C ASN A 443 34.46 -74.43 35.03
N SER A 444 35.60 -74.10 34.39
CA SER A 444 35.98 -72.72 34.08
C SER A 444 34.92 -72.02 33.22
N LEU A 445 34.45 -72.69 32.17
CA LEU A 445 33.46 -72.14 31.24
C LEU A 445 32.08 -72.00 31.92
N HIS A 446 31.72 -72.93 32.79
CA HIS A 446 30.50 -72.84 33.60
C HIS A 446 30.54 -71.63 34.55
N ILE A 447 31.67 -71.39 35.24
CA ILE A 447 31.85 -70.23 36.12
C ILE A 447 31.72 -68.93 35.32
N SER A 448 32.40 -68.84 34.17
CA SER A 448 32.33 -67.66 33.30
C SER A 448 30.90 -67.40 32.79
N ASN A 449 30.17 -68.44 32.38
CA ASN A 449 28.77 -68.29 31.97
C ASN A 449 27.86 -67.81 33.11
N GLN A 450 28.10 -68.25 34.35
CA GLN A 450 27.36 -67.75 35.51
C GLN A 450 27.65 -66.27 35.80
N GLU A 451 28.90 -65.84 35.65
CA GLU A 451 29.28 -64.43 35.81
C GLU A 451 28.63 -63.55 34.73
N ILE A 452 28.62 -64.00 33.47
CA ILE A 452 27.95 -63.31 32.37
C ILE A 452 26.44 -63.20 32.63
N LEU A 453 25.80 -64.25 33.12
CA LEU A 453 24.37 -64.22 33.47
C LEU A 453 24.06 -63.22 34.57
N LYS A 454 24.89 -63.17 35.64
CA LYS A 454 24.74 -62.18 36.71
C LYS A 454 24.91 -60.75 36.18
N SER A 455 25.94 -60.51 35.39
CA SER A 455 26.19 -59.21 34.77
C SER A 455 25.03 -58.77 33.86
N ASN A 456 24.49 -59.67 33.04
CA ASN A 456 23.33 -59.38 32.20
C ASN A 456 22.07 -59.03 33.00
N LEU A 457 21.83 -59.71 34.12
CA LEU A 457 20.71 -59.38 35.01
C LEU A 457 20.87 -58.00 35.66
N GLU A 458 22.09 -57.62 36.05
CA GLU A 458 22.40 -56.28 36.55
C GLU A 458 22.24 -55.21 35.47
N LEU A 459 22.66 -55.48 34.23
CA LEU A 459 22.45 -54.56 33.12
C LEU A 459 20.96 -54.36 32.80
N LEU A 460 20.15 -55.42 32.89
CA LEU A 460 18.70 -55.34 32.70
C LEU A 460 18.02 -54.54 33.82
N SER A 461 18.43 -54.71 35.07
CA SER A 461 17.88 -53.92 36.18
C SER A 461 18.24 -52.44 36.05
N ASN A 462 19.49 -52.13 35.67
CA ASN A 462 19.94 -50.77 35.41
C ASN A 462 19.22 -50.14 34.21
N SER A 463 19.04 -50.89 33.12
CA SER A 463 18.27 -50.47 31.95
C SER A 463 16.83 -50.11 32.33
N LYS A 464 16.18 -50.92 33.18
CA LYS A 464 14.83 -50.65 33.68
C LYS A 464 14.75 -49.38 34.53
N ILE A 465 15.75 -49.14 35.39
CA ILE A 465 15.83 -47.93 36.21
C ILE A 465 16.03 -46.69 35.32
N LEU A 466 16.91 -46.77 34.32
CA LEU A 466 17.17 -45.69 33.38
C LEU A 466 15.93 -45.39 32.53
N ALA A 467 15.21 -46.40 32.04
CA ALA A 467 13.96 -46.22 31.32
C ALA A 467 12.89 -45.52 32.19
N GLY A 468 12.81 -45.86 33.48
CA GLY A 468 11.91 -45.17 34.40
C GLY A 468 12.29 -43.69 34.61
N LYS A 469 13.59 -43.38 34.75
CA LYS A 469 14.06 -41.99 34.85
C LYS A 469 13.81 -41.21 33.56
N LEU A 470 14.00 -41.83 32.40
CA LEU A 470 13.73 -41.22 31.09
C LEU A 470 12.25 -40.85 30.98
N ALA A 471 11.34 -41.77 31.31
CA ALA A 471 9.89 -41.53 31.24
C ALA A 471 9.45 -40.37 32.15
N VAL A 472 10.00 -40.25 33.36
CA VAL A 472 9.71 -39.12 34.26
C VAL A 472 10.26 -37.80 33.67
N SER A 473 11.44 -37.83 33.06
CA SER A 473 12.01 -36.65 32.42
C SER A 473 11.20 -36.22 31.19
N GLU A 474 10.72 -37.16 30.37
CA GLU A 474 9.85 -36.90 29.22
C GLU A 474 8.53 -36.28 29.66
N GLN A 475 7.90 -36.82 30.71
CA GLN A 475 6.67 -36.25 31.27
C GLN A 475 6.88 -34.83 31.82
N CYS A 476 8.03 -34.57 32.43
CA CYS A 476 8.39 -33.23 32.92
C CYS A 476 8.58 -32.25 31.75
N LEU A 477 9.31 -32.66 30.69
CA LEU A 477 9.49 -31.86 29.48
C LEU A 477 8.17 -31.54 28.81
N GLU A 478 7.27 -32.52 28.67
CA GLU A 478 5.94 -32.31 28.10
C GLU A 478 5.12 -31.29 28.93
N SER A 479 5.23 -31.33 30.26
CA SER A 479 4.54 -30.35 31.12
C SER A 479 5.10 -28.92 30.97
N GLU A 480 6.41 -28.78 30.80
CA GLU A 480 7.06 -27.49 30.57
C GLU A 480 6.79 -26.96 29.15
N GLU A 481 6.75 -27.83 28.13
CA GLU A 481 6.36 -27.45 26.77
C GLU A 481 4.94 -26.88 26.72
N ASN A 482 3.99 -27.53 27.40
CA ASN A 482 2.63 -27.02 27.54
C ASN A 482 2.59 -25.65 28.25
N SER A 483 3.41 -25.46 29.28
CA SER A 483 3.55 -24.17 29.98
C SER A 483 4.11 -23.07 29.08
N ILE A 484 5.10 -23.40 28.23
CA ILE A 484 5.68 -22.50 27.24
C ILE A 484 4.62 -22.10 26.20
N GLU A 485 3.82 -23.05 25.70
CA GLU A 485 2.76 -22.77 24.74
C GLU A 485 1.69 -21.83 25.32
N ASP A 486 1.27 -22.07 26.56
CA ASP A 486 0.35 -21.19 27.28
C ASP A 486 0.91 -19.78 27.47
N LEU A 487 2.20 -19.65 27.82
CA LEU A 487 2.88 -18.35 27.92
C LEU A 487 2.97 -17.65 26.57
N GLN A 488 3.28 -18.38 25.50
CA GLN A 488 3.30 -17.82 24.13
C GLN A 488 1.91 -17.29 23.75
N LYS A 489 0.86 -18.05 24.01
CA LYS A 489 -0.52 -17.62 23.76
C LYS A 489 -0.88 -16.35 24.53
N ARG A 490 -0.56 -16.29 25.83
CA ARG A 490 -0.78 -15.08 26.66
C ARG A 490 0.02 -13.88 26.17
N THR A 491 1.28 -14.08 25.76
CA THR A 491 2.10 -12.98 25.22
C THR A 491 1.56 -12.46 23.88
N PHE A 492 1.06 -13.35 23.03
CA PHE A 492 0.40 -12.96 21.77
C PHE A 492 -0.89 -12.18 22.03
N GLU A 493 -1.74 -12.64 22.95
CA GLU A 493 -2.95 -11.90 23.35
C GLU A 493 -2.64 -10.51 23.93
N ALA A 494 -1.61 -10.40 24.78
CA ALA A 494 -1.17 -9.13 25.33
C ALA A 494 -0.62 -8.20 24.24
N LEU A 495 0.12 -8.73 23.27
CA LEU A 495 0.62 -7.96 22.12
C LEU A 495 -0.54 -7.44 21.26
N ASN A 496 -1.53 -8.27 20.97
CA ASN A 496 -2.71 -7.84 20.21
C ASN A 496 -3.49 -6.75 20.95
N LYS A 497 -3.67 -6.88 22.27
CA LYS A 497 -4.28 -5.82 23.09
C LYS A 497 -3.48 -4.52 23.04
N LYS A 498 -2.14 -4.61 23.09
CA LYS A 498 -1.26 -3.44 22.97
C LYS A 498 -1.43 -2.75 21.61
N VAL A 499 -1.40 -3.50 20.52
CA VAL A 499 -1.60 -2.97 19.16
C VAL A 499 -2.98 -2.31 19.04
N TYR A 500 -4.02 -2.93 19.59
CA TYR A 500 -5.36 -2.36 19.63
C TYR A 500 -5.41 -1.01 20.37
N TYR A 501 -4.77 -0.90 21.53
CA TYR A 501 -4.71 0.36 22.26
C TYR A 501 -3.86 1.42 21.56
N GLU A 502 -2.76 1.04 20.90
CA GLU A 502 -1.96 1.97 20.09
C GLU A 502 -2.78 2.53 18.93
N GLN A 503 -3.57 1.69 18.24
CA GLN A 503 -4.50 2.13 17.19
C GLN A 503 -5.57 3.08 17.74
N MET A 504 -6.19 2.76 18.88
CA MET A 504 -7.17 3.64 19.52
C MET A 504 -6.57 5.01 19.90
N CYS A 505 -5.32 5.04 20.37
CA CYS A 505 -4.62 6.29 20.68
C CYS A 505 -4.36 7.13 19.43
N CYS A 506 -3.94 6.51 18.32
CA CYS A 506 -3.78 7.21 17.04
C CYS A 506 -5.11 7.79 16.54
N ILE A 507 -6.17 6.98 16.54
CA ILE A 507 -7.52 7.44 16.15
C ILE A 507 -7.96 8.61 17.03
N ARG A 508 -7.75 8.54 18.35
CA ARG A 508 -8.10 9.64 19.26
C ARG A 508 -7.30 10.90 18.96
N ALA A 509 -6.00 10.78 18.66
CA ALA A 509 -5.16 11.92 18.28
C ALA A 509 -5.68 12.59 17.00
N ASP A 510 -5.98 11.80 15.97
CA ASP A 510 -6.50 12.28 14.70
C ASP A 510 -7.86 12.97 14.88
N VAL A 511 -8.74 12.41 15.71
CA VAL A 511 -10.05 13.02 16.05
C VAL A 511 -9.85 14.35 16.77
N THR A 512 -8.94 14.44 17.74
CA THR A 512 -8.65 15.71 18.43
C THR A 512 -8.13 16.77 17.45
N GLN A 513 -7.23 16.39 16.53
CA GLN A 513 -6.73 17.30 15.50
C GLN A 513 -7.86 17.81 14.59
N VAL A 514 -8.76 16.93 14.16
CA VAL A 514 -9.92 17.31 13.35
C VAL A 514 -10.84 18.27 14.11
N VAL A 515 -11.05 18.05 15.41
CA VAL A 515 -11.85 18.95 16.26
C VAL A 515 -11.19 20.34 16.38
N GLU A 516 -9.87 20.39 16.53
CA GLU A 516 -9.12 21.65 16.54
C GLU A 516 -9.17 22.38 15.20
N ASP A 517 -9.07 21.66 14.09
CA ASP A 517 -9.15 22.27 12.77
C ASP A 517 -10.57 22.75 12.45
N LEU A 518 -11.60 22.02 12.88
CA LEU A 518 -12.99 22.47 12.81
C LEU A 518 -13.26 23.70 13.67
N SER A 519 -12.66 23.80 14.86
CA SER A 519 -12.84 24.97 15.72
C SER A 519 -12.16 26.22 15.13
N LYS A 520 -10.96 26.08 14.55
CA LYS A 520 -10.28 27.15 13.78
C LYS A 520 -11.08 27.57 12.56
N LEU A 521 -11.66 26.61 11.84
CA LEU A 521 -12.51 26.91 10.69
C LEU A 521 -13.78 27.65 11.12
N ASN A 522 -14.37 27.27 12.24
CA ASN A 522 -15.55 27.93 12.78
C ASN A 522 -15.24 29.37 13.25
N SER A 523 -14.10 29.61 13.91
CA SER A 523 -13.70 30.97 14.27
C SER A 523 -13.45 31.83 13.03
N PHE A 524 -12.77 31.27 12.02
CA PHE A 524 -12.59 31.94 10.72
C PHE A 524 -13.91 32.32 10.07
N HIS A 525 -14.89 31.40 10.04
CA HIS A 525 -16.22 31.70 9.51
C HIS A 525 -16.95 32.78 10.32
N SER A 526 -16.81 32.77 11.64
CA SER A 526 -17.37 33.82 12.51
C SER A 526 -16.76 35.18 12.20
N ASP A 527 -15.43 35.25 12.03
CA ASP A 527 -14.72 36.48 11.70
C ASP A 527 -15.10 36.99 10.32
N CYS A 528 -15.12 36.12 9.30
CA CYS A 528 -15.59 36.47 7.96
C CYS A 528 -17.04 36.95 7.96
N ARG A 529 -17.92 36.30 8.74
CA ARG A 529 -19.31 36.73 8.87
C ARG A 529 -19.40 38.15 9.45
N ASN A 530 -18.60 38.46 10.47
CA ASN A 530 -18.59 39.80 11.07
C ASN A 530 -18.10 40.86 10.07
N ILE A 531 -17.06 40.56 9.30
CA ILE A 531 -16.56 41.44 8.23
C ILE A 531 -17.64 41.68 7.18
N LEU A 532 -18.26 40.60 6.66
CA LEU A 532 -19.30 40.70 5.63
C LEU A 532 -20.54 41.47 6.12
N LEU A 533 -20.95 41.30 7.38
CA LEU A 533 -22.05 42.05 7.95
C LEU A 533 -21.71 43.54 8.07
N SER A 534 -20.47 43.88 8.46
CA SER A 534 -20.00 45.27 8.48
C SER A 534 -19.98 45.88 7.08
N ASP A 535 -19.48 45.16 6.08
CA ASP A 535 -19.45 45.63 4.69
C ASP A 535 -20.86 45.81 4.12
N LEU A 536 -21.79 44.91 4.46
CA LEU A 536 -23.19 45.00 4.04
C LEU A 536 -23.88 46.22 4.69
N ASP A 537 -23.61 46.50 5.96
CA ASP A 537 -24.13 47.69 6.64
C ASP A 537 -23.57 48.98 6.00
N ALA A 538 -22.28 49.01 5.69
CA ALA A 538 -21.66 50.14 4.98
C ALA A 538 -22.27 50.34 3.58
N ALA A 539 -22.44 49.25 2.82
CA ALA A 539 -23.09 49.31 1.50
C ALA A 539 -24.55 49.76 1.59
N SER A 540 -25.28 49.31 2.60
CA SER A 540 -26.67 49.73 2.87
C SER A 540 -26.75 51.22 3.15
N LYS A 541 -25.82 51.78 3.94
CA LYS A 541 -25.75 53.23 4.21
C LYS A 541 -25.49 54.03 2.95
N ILE A 542 -24.51 53.61 2.13
CA ILE A 542 -24.20 54.27 0.85
C ILE A 542 -25.42 54.24 -0.08
N LEU A 543 -26.10 53.10 -0.20
CA LEU A 543 -27.28 52.97 -1.05
C LEU A 543 -28.43 53.86 -0.58
N MET A 544 -28.62 53.98 0.74
CA MET A 544 -29.62 54.88 1.31
C MET A 544 -29.27 56.36 1.08
N GLU A 545 -28.00 56.74 1.17
CA GLU A 545 -27.56 58.11 0.86
C GLU A 545 -27.76 58.44 -0.62
N GLU A 546 -27.43 57.53 -1.53
CA GLU A 546 -27.65 57.72 -2.96
C GLU A 546 -29.13 57.74 -3.33
N SER A 547 -29.96 56.90 -2.71
CA SER A 547 -31.41 56.93 -2.95
C SER A 547 -32.02 58.27 -2.54
N LEU A 548 -31.60 58.85 -1.41
CA LEU A 548 -32.00 60.19 -0.98
C LEU A 548 -31.54 61.27 -1.96
N LYS A 549 -30.31 61.18 -2.49
CA LYS A 549 -29.83 62.14 -3.50
C LYS A 549 -30.66 62.08 -4.78
N VAL A 550 -30.96 60.88 -5.28
CA VAL A 550 -31.80 60.68 -6.47
C VAL A 550 -33.20 61.22 -6.23
N TYR A 551 -33.77 60.97 -5.04
CA TYR A 551 -35.08 61.51 -4.67
C TYR A 551 -35.10 63.05 -4.71
N VAL A 552 -34.12 63.71 -4.09
CA VAL A 552 -33.99 65.18 -4.12
C VAL A 552 -33.78 65.71 -5.54
N GLN A 553 -33.05 64.98 -6.38
CA GLN A 553 -32.87 65.35 -7.79
C GLN A 553 -34.17 65.21 -8.60
N ALA A 554 -34.96 64.18 -8.34
CA ALA A 554 -36.28 64.00 -8.97
C ALA A 554 -37.22 65.15 -8.59
N GLU A 555 -37.27 65.53 -7.31
CA GLU A 555 -38.07 66.68 -6.85
C GLU A 555 -37.65 67.99 -7.53
N LYS A 556 -36.34 68.21 -7.72
CA LYS A 556 -35.85 69.37 -8.47
C LYS A 556 -36.22 69.31 -9.95
N LEU A 557 -36.25 68.12 -10.54
CA LEU A 557 -36.66 67.95 -11.94
C LEU A 557 -38.15 68.28 -12.09
N ASP A 558 -39.00 67.84 -11.17
CA ASP A 558 -40.42 68.18 -11.16
C ASP A 558 -40.63 69.70 -11.06
N GLN A 559 -39.86 70.39 -10.21
CA GLN A 559 -39.88 71.86 -10.14
C GLN A 559 -39.45 72.53 -11.45
N ILE A 560 -38.50 71.94 -12.18
CA ILE A 560 -38.08 72.44 -13.50
C ILE A 560 -39.17 72.19 -14.54
N ILE A 561 -39.83 71.03 -14.53
CA ILE A 561 -40.95 70.71 -15.42
C ILE A 561 -42.07 71.73 -15.22
N ASP A 562 -42.49 71.96 -13.96
CA ASP A 562 -43.50 72.97 -13.63
C ASP A 562 -43.11 74.39 -14.09
N ALA A 563 -41.82 74.72 -14.03
CA ALA A 563 -41.31 76.01 -14.49
C ALA A 563 -41.32 76.12 -16.02
N VAL A 564 -40.99 75.03 -16.73
CA VAL A 564 -41.05 74.95 -18.19
C VAL A 564 -42.48 75.08 -18.67
N ASP A 565 -43.42 74.35 -18.07
CA ASP A 565 -44.85 74.41 -18.44
C ASP A 565 -45.40 75.83 -18.31
N LYS A 566 -45.10 76.54 -17.21
CA LYS A 566 -45.44 77.97 -17.05
C LYS A 566 -44.85 78.85 -18.14
N LYS A 567 -43.62 78.58 -18.58
CA LYS A 567 -42.97 79.33 -19.67
C LYS A 567 -43.55 79.00 -21.04
N GLU A 568 -44.01 77.78 -21.26
CA GLU A 568 -44.75 77.41 -22.47
C GLU A 568 -46.08 78.15 -22.56
N GLU A 569 -46.83 78.25 -21.46
CA GLU A 569 -48.06 79.05 -21.37
C GLU A 569 -47.80 80.54 -21.67
N GLU A 570 -46.76 81.12 -21.09
CA GLU A 570 -46.35 82.51 -21.38
C GLU A 570 -46.01 82.69 -22.88
N LEU A 571 -45.26 81.76 -23.47
CA LEU A 571 -44.90 81.79 -24.89
C LEU A 571 -46.11 81.63 -25.80
N GLU A 572 -47.08 80.79 -25.43
CA GLU A 572 -48.33 80.64 -26.16
C GLU A 572 -49.17 81.93 -26.10
N GLY A 573 -49.24 82.57 -24.93
CA GLY A 573 -49.82 83.90 -24.76
C GLY A 573 -49.17 84.95 -25.67
N LEU A 574 -47.83 84.98 -25.74
CA LEU A 574 -47.07 85.85 -26.64
C LEU A 574 -47.32 85.54 -28.12
N LYS A 575 -47.37 84.27 -28.51
CA LYS A 575 -47.70 83.86 -29.89
C LYS A 575 -49.10 84.34 -30.29
N ASN A 576 -50.07 84.22 -29.40
CA ASN A 576 -51.44 84.67 -29.65
C ASN A 576 -51.50 86.18 -29.89
N THR A 577 -50.89 86.99 -29.01
CA THR A 577 -50.84 88.46 -29.19
C THR A 577 -50.11 88.87 -30.48
N MET A 578 -49.00 88.20 -30.82
CA MET A 578 -48.28 88.46 -32.07
C MET A 578 -49.08 88.07 -33.32
N GLY A 579 -49.89 87.00 -33.23
CA GLY A 579 -50.84 86.60 -34.27
C GLY A 579 -51.90 87.67 -34.55
N GLU A 580 -52.40 88.34 -33.51
CA GLU A 580 -53.37 89.44 -33.66
C GLU A 580 -52.77 90.68 -34.36
N VAL A 581 -51.53 91.03 -34.00
CA VAL A 581 -50.83 92.18 -34.63
C VAL A 581 -50.56 91.93 -36.12
N LYS A 582 -50.21 90.70 -36.51
CA LYS A 582 -49.90 90.35 -37.91
C LYS A 582 -51.12 90.41 -38.85
N LYS A 583 -52.36 90.35 -38.34
CA LYS A 583 -53.58 90.38 -39.18
C LYS A 583 -53.88 91.77 -39.77
N ARG A 584 -53.27 92.85 -39.27
CA ARG A 584 -53.49 94.21 -39.78
C ARG A 584 -52.49 94.53 -40.91
N GLN A 585 -52.88 94.39 -42.18
CA GLN A 585 -52.05 94.84 -43.31
C GLN A 585 -52.13 96.37 -43.48
N PRO A 586 -51.02 97.04 -43.84
CA PRO A 586 -51.00 98.48 -44.08
C PRO A 586 -51.72 98.86 -45.39
N PRO A 587 -52.41 100.03 -45.45
CA PRO A 587 -53.13 100.51 -46.65
C PRO A 587 -52.18 100.83 -47.82
N TYR A 588 -52.69 100.77 -49.06
CA TYR A 588 -51.91 101.08 -50.27
C TYR A 588 -51.75 102.60 -50.44
N VAL A 589 -50.54 103.08 -50.70
CA VAL A 589 -50.22 104.50 -50.79
C VAL A 589 -49.88 104.86 -52.25
N PRO A 590 -50.67 105.72 -52.94
CA PRO A 590 -50.43 106.09 -54.33
C PRO A 590 -49.32 107.13 -54.50
N VAL A 591 -48.71 107.16 -55.69
CA VAL A 591 -47.84 108.25 -56.15
C VAL A 591 -48.71 109.40 -56.69
N LYS A 592 -48.52 110.61 -56.12
CA LYS A 592 -49.41 111.77 -56.33
C LYS A 592 -49.47 112.32 -57.77
N ASP A 593 -48.48 112.01 -58.60
CA ASP A 593 -48.39 112.55 -59.96
C ASP A 593 -48.96 111.60 -61.03
N ASP A 594 -49.45 110.42 -60.62
CA ASP A 594 -49.99 109.42 -61.53
C ASP A 594 -51.51 109.23 -61.31
N PRO A 595 -52.36 109.70 -62.23
CA PRO A 595 -53.81 109.58 -62.08
C PRO A 595 -54.27 108.11 -62.05
N VAL A 596 -53.53 107.20 -62.69
CA VAL A 596 -53.86 105.76 -62.67
C VAL A 596 -53.60 105.17 -61.29
N ASP A 597 -52.51 105.56 -60.64
CA ASP A 597 -52.13 105.03 -59.32
C ASP A 597 -53.03 105.55 -58.20
N ILE A 598 -53.43 106.82 -58.28
CA ILE A 598 -54.41 107.39 -57.34
C ILE A 598 -55.74 106.65 -57.45
N ALA A 599 -56.25 106.44 -58.67
CA ALA A 599 -57.48 105.70 -58.89
C ALA A 599 -57.36 104.24 -58.42
N LEU A 600 -56.19 103.60 -58.63
CA LEU A 600 -55.94 102.24 -58.14
C LEU A 600 -55.90 102.17 -56.61
N ALA A 601 -55.26 103.13 -55.95
CA ALA A 601 -55.20 103.19 -54.50
C ALA A 601 -56.56 103.44 -53.86
N GLU A 602 -57.33 104.37 -54.41
CA GLU A 602 -58.68 104.65 -53.97
C GLU A 602 -59.55 103.40 -54.10
N TYR A 603 -59.47 102.71 -55.24
CA TYR A 603 -60.18 101.46 -55.47
C TYR A 603 -59.75 100.33 -54.52
N LEU A 604 -58.44 100.12 -54.29
CA LEU A 604 -57.93 99.05 -53.42
C LEU A 604 -58.23 99.29 -51.94
N ASN A 605 -58.15 100.54 -51.49
CA ASN A 605 -58.39 100.89 -50.08
C ASN A 605 -59.88 100.98 -49.73
N ALA A 606 -60.75 101.29 -50.70
CA ALA A 606 -62.20 101.35 -50.48
C ALA A 606 -62.86 99.97 -50.38
N LYS A 607 -62.19 98.89 -50.80
CA LYS A 607 -62.74 97.54 -50.81
C LYS A 607 -62.76 96.95 -49.39
N GLU A 608 -63.93 96.45 -48.95
CA GLU A 608 -64.07 95.81 -47.62
C GLU A 608 -63.18 94.58 -47.45
N VAL A 609 -63.00 93.82 -48.55
CA VAL A 609 -62.12 92.65 -48.59
C VAL A 609 -60.76 93.07 -49.15
N GLN A 610 -59.75 93.05 -48.28
CA GLN A 610 -58.37 93.34 -48.68
C GLN A 610 -57.87 92.31 -49.69
N VAL A 611 -57.24 92.79 -50.77
CA VAL A 611 -56.64 91.93 -51.78
C VAL A 611 -55.36 91.31 -51.20
N PRO A 612 -55.23 89.98 -51.10
CA PRO A 612 -54.09 89.32 -50.44
C PRO A 612 -52.75 89.56 -51.16
N ILE A 613 -52.81 89.94 -52.43
CA ILE A 613 -51.65 90.18 -53.29
C ILE A 613 -51.58 91.65 -53.61
N LYS A 614 -50.46 92.27 -53.23
CA LYS A 614 -50.24 93.70 -53.41
C LYS A 614 -49.93 94.00 -54.87
N PHE A 615 -50.51 95.09 -55.38
CA PHE A 615 -49.98 95.73 -56.59
C PHE A 615 -48.68 96.46 -56.23
N ILE A 616 -47.68 96.34 -57.08
CA ILE A 616 -46.42 97.07 -56.95
C ILE A 616 -46.23 97.87 -58.24
N ARG A 617 -46.32 99.20 -58.14
CA ARG A 617 -46.08 100.09 -59.28
C ARG A 617 -44.64 99.93 -59.79
N GLN A 618 -44.48 99.75 -61.10
CA GLN A 618 -43.18 99.73 -61.77
C GLN A 618 -42.95 101.06 -62.49
N GLU A 619 -43.93 101.48 -63.29
CA GLU A 619 -43.88 102.71 -64.11
C GLU A 619 -45.32 103.21 -64.36
N GLY A 620 -45.49 104.39 -64.98
CA GLY A 620 -46.80 104.94 -65.31
C GLY A 620 -47.66 103.97 -66.11
N GLY A 621 -48.73 103.48 -65.50
CA GLY A 621 -49.59 102.44 -66.06
C GLY A 621 -49.03 101.01 -66.03
N ASN A 622 -47.77 100.76 -65.63
CA ASN A 622 -47.22 99.40 -65.50
C ASN A 622 -47.14 98.97 -64.03
N TYR A 623 -47.82 97.88 -63.68
CA TYR A 623 -47.89 97.34 -62.33
C TYR A 623 -47.47 95.88 -62.29
N THR A 624 -46.99 95.42 -61.15
CA THR A 624 -46.78 94.00 -60.87
C THR A 624 -47.85 93.54 -59.90
N PHE A 625 -48.64 92.55 -60.28
CA PHE A 625 -49.61 91.87 -59.43
C PHE A 625 -49.12 90.44 -59.18
N GLY A 626 -48.57 90.19 -57.99
CA GLY A 626 -47.91 88.92 -57.67
C GLY A 626 -46.68 88.69 -58.54
N THR A 627 -46.72 87.66 -59.38
CA THR A 627 -45.67 87.36 -60.37
C THR A 627 -45.93 87.96 -61.76
N LYS A 628 -47.11 88.53 -61.99
CA LYS A 628 -47.52 89.05 -63.31
C LYS A 628 -47.27 90.54 -63.43
N LYS A 629 -46.64 90.95 -64.54
CA LYS A 629 -46.60 92.35 -64.97
C LYS A 629 -47.87 92.65 -65.77
N VAL A 630 -48.57 93.70 -65.40
CA VAL A 630 -49.85 94.12 -65.99
C VAL A 630 -49.81 95.60 -66.33
N TYR A 631 -50.42 95.97 -67.45
CA TYR A 631 -50.59 97.36 -67.82
C TYR A 631 -52.01 97.79 -67.48
N ILE A 632 -52.14 98.84 -66.68
CA ILE A 632 -53.40 99.42 -66.22
C ILE A 632 -53.55 100.79 -66.88
N LYS A 633 -54.70 101.02 -67.50
CA LYS A 633 -55.10 102.31 -68.06
C LYS A 633 -56.38 102.77 -67.36
N PHE A 634 -56.48 104.07 -67.12
CA PHE A 634 -57.70 104.70 -66.65
C PHE A 634 -58.41 105.37 -67.83
N GLU A 635 -59.62 104.92 -68.17
CA GLU A 635 -60.41 105.45 -69.29
C GLU A 635 -61.90 105.40 -68.93
N ASN A 636 -62.64 106.47 -69.25
CA ASN A 636 -64.07 106.60 -68.91
C ASN A 636 -64.41 106.30 -67.43
N ASN A 637 -63.59 106.79 -66.49
CA ASN A 637 -63.72 106.55 -65.05
C ASN A 637 -63.66 105.07 -64.61
N ARG A 638 -63.09 104.18 -65.44
CA ARG A 638 -62.90 102.77 -65.10
C ARG A 638 -61.43 102.38 -65.23
N LEU A 639 -60.95 101.58 -64.27
CA LEU A 639 -59.63 100.96 -64.34
C LEU A 639 -59.72 99.72 -65.23
N LEU A 640 -58.93 99.74 -66.31
CA LEU A 640 -58.85 98.67 -67.29
C LEU A 640 -57.45 98.05 -67.27
N VAL A 641 -57.37 96.74 -67.10
CA VAL A 641 -56.13 95.97 -67.08
C VAL A 641 -55.94 95.23 -68.40
N LYS A 642 -54.79 95.37 -69.03
CA LYS A 642 -54.46 94.67 -70.27
C LYS A 642 -54.10 93.20 -69.99
N VAL A 643 -54.87 92.26 -70.53
CA VAL A 643 -54.64 90.81 -70.42
C VAL A 643 -54.86 90.13 -71.77
N GLY A 644 -53.93 89.28 -72.21
CA GLY A 644 -54.14 88.33 -73.31
C GLY A 644 -54.61 88.88 -74.66
N GLY A 645 -54.32 90.15 -74.99
CA GLY A 645 -54.72 90.78 -76.27
C GLY A 645 -55.91 91.75 -76.19
N GLY A 646 -56.53 91.93 -75.01
CA GLY A 646 -57.58 92.91 -74.77
C GLY A 646 -57.43 93.64 -73.43
N PHE A 647 -58.42 94.47 -73.08
CA PHE A 647 -58.53 95.15 -71.79
C PHE A 647 -59.73 94.60 -71.01
N THR A 648 -59.54 94.30 -69.73
CA THR A 648 -60.58 93.81 -68.80
C THR A 648 -60.76 94.77 -67.63
N SER A 649 -61.89 94.74 -66.94
CA SER A 649 -62.08 95.55 -65.72
C SER A 649 -61.19 95.07 -64.57
N ILE A 650 -60.78 95.98 -63.66
CA ILE A 650 -59.96 95.62 -62.49
C ILE A 650 -60.65 94.60 -61.57
N ASP A 651 -61.98 94.68 -61.42
CA ASP A 651 -62.78 93.72 -60.64
C ASP A 651 -62.66 92.30 -61.20
N GLU A 652 -62.87 92.17 -62.50
CA GLU A 652 -62.79 90.90 -63.21
C GLU A 652 -61.37 90.34 -63.18
N PHE A 653 -60.37 91.21 -63.40
CA PHE A 653 -58.95 90.85 -63.27
C PHE A 653 -58.64 90.27 -61.88
N LEU A 654 -59.08 90.93 -60.81
CA LEU A 654 -58.86 90.45 -59.44
C LEU A 654 -59.56 89.12 -59.19
N SER A 655 -60.80 88.94 -59.64
CA SER A 655 -61.54 87.70 -59.42
C SER A 655 -60.85 86.48 -60.05
N ILE A 656 -60.23 86.66 -61.21
CA ILE A 656 -59.57 85.57 -61.95
C ILE A 656 -58.15 85.34 -61.43
N TYR A 657 -57.35 86.40 -61.30
CA TYR A 657 -55.92 86.27 -61.06
C TYR A 657 -55.52 86.24 -59.59
N THR A 658 -56.36 86.70 -58.66
CA THR A 658 -56.00 86.70 -57.22
C THR A 658 -55.77 85.27 -56.72
N LEU A 659 -56.67 84.33 -57.01
CA LEU A 659 -56.52 82.94 -56.56
C LEU A 659 -55.28 82.27 -57.17
N ILE A 660 -55.06 82.48 -58.48
CA ILE A 660 -53.92 81.92 -59.21
C ILE A 660 -52.59 82.42 -58.63
N GLU A 661 -52.49 83.72 -58.38
CA GLU A 661 -51.26 84.31 -57.85
C GLU A 661 -51.08 84.00 -56.35
N GLN A 662 -52.16 83.68 -55.62
CA GLN A 662 -52.10 83.29 -54.21
C GLN A 662 -51.52 81.88 -54.07
N GLU A 663 -52.00 80.93 -54.88
CA GLU A 663 -51.41 79.58 -54.96
C GLU A 663 -49.92 79.63 -55.37
N LYS A 664 -49.55 80.52 -56.28
CA LYS A 664 -48.13 80.74 -56.63
C LYS A 664 -47.31 81.33 -55.50
N ALA A 665 -47.88 82.25 -54.72
CA ALA A 665 -47.20 82.84 -53.57
C ALA A 665 -46.95 81.77 -52.48
N ASP A 666 -47.93 80.92 -52.22
CA ASP A 666 -47.85 79.83 -51.23
C ASP A 666 -46.93 78.68 -51.70
N SER A 667 -46.89 78.39 -53.00
CA SER A 667 -46.02 77.36 -53.58
C SER A 667 -44.57 77.81 -53.84
N SER A 668 -44.28 79.12 -53.80
CA SER A 668 -42.91 79.60 -53.88
C SER A 668 -42.18 79.31 -52.56
N PRO A 669 -41.05 78.56 -52.55
CA PRO A 669 -40.29 78.28 -51.34
C PRO A 669 -39.54 79.55 -50.90
N LYS A 670 -40.25 80.52 -50.34
CA LYS A 670 -39.63 81.67 -49.68
C LYS A 670 -39.05 81.19 -48.36
N ALA A 671 -37.77 80.84 -48.41
CA ALA A 671 -36.77 80.97 -47.35
C ALA A 671 -37.34 80.99 -45.92
N ASN A 672 -37.62 79.82 -45.37
CA ASN A 672 -37.70 79.60 -43.92
C ASN A 672 -36.27 79.56 -43.32
N ALA A 673 -35.45 80.55 -43.69
CA ALA A 673 -34.09 80.75 -43.21
C ALA A 673 -34.14 81.74 -42.04
N GLY A 674 -34.66 81.28 -40.90
CA GLY A 674 -34.81 82.16 -39.75
C GLY A 674 -35.38 81.52 -38.50
N LEU A 675 -35.17 80.22 -38.24
CA LEU A 675 -35.43 79.66 -36.91
C LEU A 675 -34.72 78.30 -36.68
N MET A 676 -33.41 78.22 -36.96
CA MET A 676 -32.55 77.09 -36.56
C MET A 676 -31.23 77.65 -36.03
N SER A 677 -31.28 78.27 -34.84
CA SER A 677 -30.08 78.73 -34.13
C SER A 677 -30.31 78.64 -32.61
N LEU A 678 -30.61 77.44 -32.10
CA LEU A 678 -30.51 77.16 -30.66
C LEU A 678 -30.42 75.65 -30.35
N ALA A 679 -29.68 74.91 -31.18
CA ALA A 679 -29.26 73.54 -30.89
C ALA A 679 -27.73 73.42 -31.01
N LYS A 680 -27.03 74.21 -30.20
CA LYS A 680 -25.59 74.07 -29.94
C LYS A 680 -25.31 74.37 -28.46
N PHE A 681 -25.74 73.48 -27.58
CA PHE A 681 -25.12 73.22 -26.27
C PHE A 681 -25.58 71.82 -25.80
N SER A 682 -24.63 71.02 -25.29
CA SER A 682 -24.73 69.61 -24.88
C SER A 682 -24.59 68.52 -25.98
N LYS A 683 -23.40 68.45 -26.60
CA LYS A 683 -22.80 67.17 -27.03
C LYS A 683 -21.45 67.03 -26.34
N ASP A 684 -21.50 66.66 -25.07
CA ASP A 684 -20.38 66.11 -24.29
C ASP A 684 -20.99 65.26 -23.15
N ALA A 685 -21.41 64.05 -23.49
CA ALA A 685 -21.57 62.92 -22.57
C ALA A 685 -21.93 61.68 -23.41
N SER A 686 -20.90 61.03 -23.96
CA SER A 686 -21.00 59.69 -24.52
C SER A 686 -21.23 58.68 -23.37
N PRO A 687 -22.31 57.87 -23.36
CA PRO A 687 -22.40 56.72 -22.49
C PRO A 687 -21.73 55.54 -23.22
N GLY A 688 -20.41 55.43 -23.09
CA GLY A 688 -19.69 54.44 -23.89
C GLY A 688 -18.21 54.26 -23.55
N ALA A 689 -17.83 54.38 -22.28
CA ALA A 689 -16.49 53.99 -21.80
C ALA A 689 -16.39 53.94 -20.27
N ALA A 690 -17.13 53.05 -19.60
CA ALA A 690 -16.93 52.73 -18.18
C ALA A 690 -17.46 51.34 -17.79
N ALA A 691 -17.25 50.33 -18.63
CA ALA A 691 -17.57 48.93 -18.33
C ALA A 691 -16.38 47.97 -18.62
N GLN A 692 -15.16 48.46 -18.40
CA GLN A 692 -13.93 47.65 -18.43
C GLN A 692 -12.96 48.13 -17.35
N LYS A 693 -13.24 47.72 -16.10
CA LYS A 693 -12.31 47.57 -14.97
C LYS A 693 -13.15 47.22 -13.73
N PHE A 694 -13.62 45.98 -13.63
CA PHE A 694 -13.94 45.27 -12.37
C PHE A 694 -14.53 43.87 -12.65
N ILE A 695 -13.90 43.09 -13.53
CA ILE A 695 -13.98 41.62 -13.52
C ILE A 695 -12.56 41.12 -13.73
N GLY A 696 -11.84 41.02 -12.62
CA GLY A 696 -10.42 40.71 -12.58
C GLY A 696 -10.03 40.18 -11.20
N ALA A 697 -10.86 39.29 -10.65
CA ALA A 697 -10.55 38.42 -9.53
C ALA A 697 -11.69 37.40 -9.43
N ILE A 698 -11.38 36.13 -9.70
CA ILE A 698 -12.18 34.89 -9.65
C ILE A 698 -12.07 34.18 -11.01
N ASP A 699 -10.84 33.72 -11.29
CA ASP A 699 -10.59 32.58 -12.18
C ASP A 699 -9.19 32.06 -11.84
N GLY A 700 -9.13 31.33 -10.74
CA GLY A 700 -7.87 30.87 -10.18
C GLY A 700 -8.10 29.95 -9.01
N LEU A 701 -8.71 28.78 -9.26
CA LEU A 701 -8.55 27.53 -8.48
C LEU A 701 -9.37 26.43 -9.17
N GLY A 702 -8.73 25.64 -10.03
CA GLY A 702 -9.44 24.56 -10.70
C GLY A 702 -8.65 23.67 -11.65
N LYS A 703 -7.33 23.50 -11.49
CA LYS A 703 -6.56 22.45 -12.20
C LYS A 703 -5.36 21.95 -11.38
N SER A 704 -5.57 20.94 -10.54
CA SER A 704 -4.51 20.02 -10.12
C SER A 704 -5.09 18.67 -9.70
N SER A 705 -5.39 17.81 -10.68
CA SER A 705 -5.58 16.38 -10.44
C SER A 705 -5.54 15.64 -11.78
N LYS A 706 -4.35 15.17 -12.18
CA LYS A 706 -4.11 13.88 -12.85
C LYS A 706 -2.62 13.69 -13.20
N LYS A 707 -2.14 12.50 -12.81
CA LYS A 707 -0.87 11.80 -13.15
C LYS A 707 0.36 12.10 -12.29
N SER A 708 0.54 11.28 -11.25
CA SER A 708 1.52 10.17 -11.24
C SER A 708 1.24 9.24 -10.07
#